data_AF-A0A2E4DBA0-F1
#
_entry.id   AF-A0A2E4DBA0-F1
#
_cell.length_a   1.000
_cell.length_b   1.000
_cell.length_c   1.000
_cell.angle_alpha   90.00
_cell.angle_beta   90.00
_cell.angle_gamma   90.00
#
_symmetry.space_group_name_H-M   'P 1'
#
loop_
_entity.id
_entity.type
_entity.pdbx_description
1 polymer ?
#
loop_
_entity_poly.entity_id
_entity_poly.type
_entity_poly.pdbx_seq_one_letter_code
_entity_poly.pdbx_strand_id
1 'polypeptide(L)'
;MKSLWTLAIFILTSGVWASSVSVPLPQNSLEMKPAGDLYYQGKAIDSYEVHQLGLQGISLDQLNPVESHLWQNKKHPLKPLTIINQHFIPGDYKSSPTEIFRSYVNGAKDGKRYVLTASLDNHENIVRAALLRKLGYDIEIPKYYRELTLNFKSKENKDAFIAKIGEKTLTQRMKWISSKSSDTSLVLKDVLLENAELKNVSIYLPLMVKSRQETRRVFRGLLNIYAVTNFNQTLNTTSWSVARVFNNFLNFTLPYGDQFRNVTFDDLRWMQKRLNNLNDQDITEIYSLVQYPVEIQELALNKLKSRINSLSQHLGLEPKFSVKRNITNSLVKEGLIFRAAPGERVREYYREDAESPYNFKDLFKLFKSQTVYSFLSQALSEAVDKFVPGVAIDDAAKEIQERITEFRDENDLSREDSLPLKAFVYPTANVSAYAHRNVVFGQQFGRSAPIQLVDTISASANLGVFGMLTGVSDTVIPSMSAQANLVRNYTHVRPMPDLDTATSQEWKKILVPSLMKSLGQIISNESVCSLQSEVNVVYSTINGDDIVYIKYDRDIPNARELAIARRAELITSGTNEDIILLVPINIEEECRAEIEEKKEDQLQEFLKQLALNETFIITDSLNLIHTANATLPMSDLAGIALSANIGADNARALLRVITIRKEDNEIEISIQGQRNFNKSLSFGFNYFIEVLKNTIKWLEGEQNSLIYKIPIENLSGDQKETALKALYQLFANNSIELLEDYYSPISITNEIQGLLKTTQFLWYKSEQMLLDNDVEIVLPEKEYPHLTLAERTKRLFSTSSIRRNGKDIFGFLNKMLNKFSRFLKIGQNANDPGQAIKGSSKLRYYVSEADINSPSGPIVTTKVDYIWKGWSATPQTMMHIFDFIEGLFSESEIDYHIHRDRFQDAGLLRGYEVKTSFIIYPEFMHEFRDRIIDAPKSYAIQFLKNLYGQEKWDRYCRSRSQLGTSRIRRSRPCLPSNVRRILNFREKAASLEPREFVKFQNKVVTYLLEGLDRKKVIGWISHRNLFSSTRVTGFKEQAEKGYVDYISNTFGTYNRTYGTGVFDQISAVLGISPYDLRALNYTPGL
;
A
#
# COMPACT_ATOMS: atom_id res chain seq x y z
N MET A 1 -34.11 -12.98 -36.94
CA MET A 1 -34.48 -11.59 -36.63
C MET A 1 -35.30 -11.53 -35.34
N LYS A 2 -34.60 -11.44 -34.19
CA LYS A 2 -35.07 -11.14 -32.81
C LYS A 2 -33.99 -11.67 -31.84
N SER A 3 -32.80 -11.07 -31.82
CA SER A 3 -31.75 -11.36 -30.81
C SER A 3 -30.60 -10.33 -30.79
N LEU A 4 -30.89 -9.04 -30.96
CA LEU A 4 -29.85 -7.99 -31.05
C LEU A 4 -30.04 -6.83 -30.06
N TRP A 5 -30.78 -7.05 -28.96
CA TRP A 5 -31.10 -6.00 -27.98
C TRP A 5 -30.73 -6.34 -26.52
N THR A 6 -29.97 -7.41 -26.27
CA THR A 6 -29.57 -7.84 -24.91
C THR A 6 -28.08 -7.73 -24.62
N LEU A 7 -27.29 -7.01 -25.43
CA LEU A 7 -25.84 -6.86 -25.25
C LEU A 7 -25.35 -5.44 -24.93
N ALA A 8 -26.21 -4.54 -24.42
CA ALA A 8 -25.83 -3.14 -24.16
C ALA A 8 -26.26 -2.58 -22.79
N ILE A 9 -26.54 -3.42 -21.78
CA ILE A 9 -26.98 -2.95 -20.44
C ILE A 9 -26.12 -3.55 -19.32
N PHE A 10 -24.78 -3.57 -19.48
CA PHE A 10 -23.88 -3.95 -18.37
C PHE A 10 -22.60 -3.10 -18.24
N ILE A 11 -22.56 -1.87 -18.78
CA ILE A 11 -21.44 -0.91 -18.58
C ILE A 11 -21.94 0.48 -18.16
N LEU A 12 -22.89 0.55 -17.23
CA LEU A 12 -23.18 1.81 -16.53
C LEU A 12 -23.33 1.55 -15.02
N THR A 13 -22.29 0.96 -14.42
CA THR A 13 -21.99 1.26 -13.02
C THR A 13 -21.39 2.67 -12.99
N SER A 14 -22.24 3.69 -12.82
CA SER A 14 -21.78 5.01 -12.41
C SER A 14 -21.29 4.92 -10.96
N GLY A 15 -20.11 4.34 -10.76
CA GLY A 15 -19.33 4.59 -9.57
C GLY A 15 -18.95 6.07 -9.60
N VAL A 16 -19.53 6.87 -8.71
CA VAL A 16 -19.05 8.22 -8.45
C VAL A 16 -17.75 8.07 -7.68
N TRP A 17 -16.68 7.79 -8.41
CA TRP A 17 -15.33 8.03 -7.93
C TRP A 17 -15.20 9.55 -7.77
N ALA A 18 -14.78 10.01 -6.59
CA ALA A 18 -14.50 11.42 -6.39
C ALA A 18 -13.53 11.90 -7.49
N SER A 19 -13.97 12.83 -8.35
CA SER A 19 -13.13 13.31 -9.45
C SER A 19 -12.12 14.33 -8.93
N SER A 20 -10.91 14.30 -9.51
CA SER A 20 -9.84 15.22 -9.13
C SER A 20 -9.63 16.28 -10.22
N VAL A 21 -9.35 17.51 -9.78
CA VAL A 21 -8.91 18.61 -10.66
C VAL A 21 -7.56 19.12 -10.20
N SER A 22 -6.65 19.27 -11.15
CA SER A 22 -5.26 19.68 -10.92
C SER A 22 -5.04 21.02 -11.60
N VAL A 23 -4.71 22.04 -10.82
CA VAL A 23 -4.40 23.39 -11.32
C VAL A 23 -2.91 23.65 -11.12
N PRO A 24 -2.11 23.94 -12.16
CA PRO A 24 -0.69 24.22 -12.01
C PRO A 24 -0.48 25.48 -11.18
N LEU A 25 0.47 25.44 -10.24
CA LEU A 25 0.98 26.60 -9.51
C LEU A 25 1.97 27.39 -10.38
N PRO A 26 2.14 28.70 -10.16
CA PRO A 26 2.91 29.55 -11.06
C PRO A 26 4.41 29.32 -10.89
N GLN A 27 5.07 28.93 -11.97
CA GLN A 27 6.52 29.10 -12.15
C GLN A 27 6.87 29.68 -13.53
N ASN A 28 5.89 30.29 -14.23
CA ASN A 28 5.85 30.70 -15.66
C ASN A 28 4.94 29.84 -16.56
N SER A 29 3.92 29.17 -16.00
CA SER A 29 3.01 28.33 -16.77
C SER A 29 1.92 29.15 -17.47
N LEU A 30 2.17 29.53 -18.73
CA LEU A 30 1.13 29.92 -19.69
C LEU A 30 0.50 28.69 -20.38
N GLU A 31 0.70 27.50 -19.81
CA GLU A 31 0.23 26.21 -20.34
C GLU A 31 -1.30 26.12 -20.45
N MET A 32 -2.03 26.92 -19.67
CA MET A 32 -3.49 26.93 -19.67
C MET A 32 -4.03 28.22 -20.31
N LYS A 33 -5.02 28.05 -21.20
CA LYS A 33 -5.73 29.15 -21.84
C LYS A 33 -6.41 30.05 -20.79
N PRO A 34 -6.07 31.35 -20.71
CA PRO A 34 -6.72 32.26 -19.77
C PRO A 34 -8.19 32.46 -20.12
N ALA A 35 -8.96 33.02 -19.18
CA ALA A 35 -10.34 33.37 -19.43
C ALA A 35 -10.43 34.47 -20.52
N GLY A 36 -11.50 34.42 -21.32
CA GLY A 36 -11.73 35.34 -22.45
C GLY A 36 -12.87 36.34 -22.20
N ASP A 37 -13.32 36.48 -20.95
CA ASP A 37 -14.37 37.41 -20.53
C ASP A 37 -13.82 38.51 -19.61
N LEU A 38 -12.54 38.88 -19.73
CA LEU A 38 -11.88 39.83 -18.82
C LEU A 38 -12.02 41.29 -19.26
N TYR A 39 -11.92 42.20 -18.31
CA TYR A 39 -12.01 43.65 -18.52
C TYR A 39 -10.70 44.34 -18.15
N TYR A 40 -10.14 45.13 -19.07
CA TYR A 40 -8.90 45.88 -18.87
C TYR A 40 -8.98 47.25 -19.55
N GLN A 41 -8.59 48.31 -18.84
CA GLN A 41 -8.51 49.69 -19.36
C GLN A 41 -9.74 50.16 -20.15
N GLY A 42 -10.94 49.84 -19.70
CA GLY A 42 -12.17 50.31 -20.34
C GLY A 42 -12.78 49.36 -21.38
N LYS A 43 -12.06 48.30 -21.78
CA LYS A 43 -12.47 47.37 -22.86
C LYS A 43 -12.54 45.92 -22.38
N ALA A 44 -13.47 45.15 -22.94
CA ALA A 44 -13.45 43.69 -22.84
C ALA A 44 -12.33 43.12 -23.71
N ILE A 45 -11.56 42.17 -23.17
CA ILE A 45 -10.42 41.55 -23.83
C ILE A 45 -10.59 40.04 -23.93
N ASP A 46 -10.15 39.46 -25.04
CA ASP A 46 -10.24 38.02 -25.30
C ASP A 46 -9.08 37.22 -24.69
N SER A 47 -9.12 35.89 -24.77
CA SER A 47 -8.08 35.04 -24.18
C SER A 47 -6.68 35.24 -24.79
N TYR A 48 -6.59 35.70 -26.04
CA TYR A 48 -5.30 35.96 -26.69
C TYR A 48 -4.72 37.28 -26.19
N GLU A 49 -5.53 38.36 -26.16
CA GLU A 49 -5.15 39.64 -25.59
C GLU A 49 -4.71 39.49 -24.12
N VAL A 50 -5.46 38.71 -23.32
CA VAL A 50 -5.12 38.39 -21.92
C VAL A 50 -3.78 37.66 -21.81
N HIS A 51 -3.53 36.69 -22.69
CA HIS A 51 -2.25 35.96 -22.72
C HIS A 51 -1.07 36.91 -23.01
N GLN A 52 -1.24 37.87 -23.92
CA GLN A 52 -0.21 38.89 -24.21
C GLN A 52 0.07 39.80 -23.00
N LEU A 53 -0.97 40.21 -22.26
CA LEU A 53 -0.79 40.98 -21.02
C LEU A 53 0.00 40.18 -19.97
N GLY A 54 -0.26 38.87 -19.86
CA GLY A 54 0.50 37.98 -18.98
C GLY A 54 1.98 37.91 -19.35
N LEU A 55 2.31 37.81 -20.65
CA LEU A 55 3.69 37.86 -21.15
C LEU A 55 4.40 39.20 -20.85
N GLN A 56 3.65 40.29 -20.77
CA GLN A 56 4.14 41.62 -20.39
C GLN A 56 4.31 41.80 -18.87
N GLY A 57 4.07 40.75 -18.07
CA GLY A 57 4.21 40.78 -16.61
C GLY A 57 3.01 41.38 -15.87
N ILE A 58 1.87 41.59 -16.54
CA ILE A 58 0.65 42.07 -15.89
C ILE A 58 -0.02 40.91 -15.15
N SER A 59 -0.30 41.11 -13.87
CA SER A 59 -0.92 40.11 -12.99
C SER A 59 -2.38 39.87 -13.39
N LEU A 60 -2.66 38.73 -14.02
CA LEU A 60 -3.98 38.42 -14.57
C LEU A 60 -5.04 38.21 -13.46
N ASP A 61 -4.64 37.82 -12.26
CA ASP A 61 -5.53 37.67 -11.10
C ASP A 61 -6.15 38.99 -10.60
N GLN A 62 -5.68 40.15 -11.09
CA GLN A 62 -6.26 41.47 -10.80
C GLN A 62 -7.41 41.85 -11.74
N LEU A 63 -7.52 41.17 -12.89
CA LEU A 63 -8.53 41.48 -13.90
C LEU A 63 -9.88 40.88 -13.51
N ASN A 64 -10.92 41.70 -13.53
CA ASN A 64 -12.29 41.23 -13.31
C ASN A 64 -12.90 40.72 -14.61
N PRO A 65 -13.85 39.77 -14.55
CA PRO A 65 -14.71 39.52 -15.69
C PRO A 65 -15.55 40.75 -16.01
N VAL A 66 -16.03 40.87 -17.24
CA VAL A 66 -17.01 41.88 -17.64
C VAL A 66 -18.28 41.73 -16.80
N GLU A 67 -18.78 42.82 -16.23
CA GLU A 67 -20.00 42.80 -15.44
C GLU A 67 -21.20 42.34 -16.28
N SER A 68 -22.09 41.57 -15.65
CA SER A 68 -23.27 40.97 -16.29
C SER A 68 -24.46 40.96 -15.33
N HIS A 69 -25.61 40.50 -15.82
CA HIS A 69 -26.76 40.23 -14.94
C HIS A 69 -26.47 39.18 -13.87
N LEU A 70 -25.53 38.25 -14.11
CA LEU A 70 -25.15 37.22 -13.15
C LEU A 70 -24.12 37.71 -12.14
N TRP A 71 -23.16 38.54 -12.54
CA TRP A 71 -22.05 38.98 -11.69
C TRP A 71 -21.77 40.47 -11.83
N GLN A 72 -21.66 41.16 -10.69
CA GLN A 72 -21.38 42.60 -10.55
C GLN A 72 -20.32 42.79 -9.47
N ASN A 73 -19.45 43.81 -9.60
CA ASN A 73 -18.39 44.05 -8.63
C ASN A 73 -18.88 44.77 -7.35
N LYS A 74 -19.93 44.23 -6.71
CA LYS A 74 -20.51 44.76 -5.46
C LYS A 74 -21.05 43.62 -4.59
N LYS A 75 -21.15 43.82 -3.27
CA LYS A 75 -21.81 42.85 -2.39
C LYS A 75 -23.32 42.95 -2.57
N HIS A 76 -24.00 41.81 -2.72
CA HIS A 76 -25.47 41.75 -2.74
C HIS A 76 -26.03 41.44 -1.35
N PRO A 77 -27.22 41.99 -0.98
CA PRO A 77 -27.84 41.71 0.31
C PRO A 77 -28.31 40.26 0.38
N LEU A 78 -28.19 39.65 1.56
CA LEU A 78 -28.68 38.30 1.84
C LEU A 78 -30.18 38.33 2.16
N LYS A 79 -31.02 38.39 1.11
CA LYS A 79 -32.48 38.36 1.25
C LYS A 79 -32.98 36.93 1.01
N PRO A 80 -33.36 36.17 2.05
CA PRO A 80 -33.94 34.85 1.85
C PRO A 80 -35.32 34.94 1.19
N LEU A 81 -35.69 33.89 0.47
CA LEU A 81 -37.00 33.72 -0.13
C LEU A 81 -38.12 33.82 0.93
N THR A 82 -39.08 34.72 0.74
CA THR A 82 -40.26 34.80 1.60
C THR A 82 -41.37 33.92 1.02
N ILE A 83 -41.58 32.76 1.64
CA ILE A 83 -42.64 31.81 1.28
C ILE A 83 -43.51 31.60 2.53
N ILE A 84 -44.80 31.87 2.40
CA ILE A 84 -45.80 31.87 3.49
C ILE A 84 -46.49 30.50 3.62
N ASN A 85 -46.39 29.64 2.59
CA ASN A 85 -47.04 28.33 2.54
C ASN A 85 -46.20 27.20 3.13
N GLN A 86 -46.84 26.27 3.84
CA GLN A 86 -46.26 25.02 4.35
C GLN A 86 -46.80 23.77 3.64
N HIS A 87 -47.86 23.93 2.82
CA HIS A 87 -48.50 22.85 2.06
C HIS A 87 -48.31 23.07 0.56
N PHE A 88 -47.88 22.03 -0.14
CA PHE A 88 -47.61 22.06 -1.57
C PHE A 88 -48.18 20.84 -2.28
N ILE A 89 -48.41 20.96 -3.59
CA ILE A 89 -48.85 19.88 -4.47
C ILE A 89 -47.66 19.51 -5.38
N PRO A 90 -47.26 18.23 -5.44
CA PRO A 90 -46.15 17.79 -6.29
C PRO A 90 -46.52 17.89 -7.77
N GLY A 91 -45.53 18.28 -8.58
CA GLY A 91 -45.60 18.34 -10.05
C GLY A 91 -44.46 17.55 -10.68
N ASP A 92 -44.04 17.94 -11.89
CA ASP A 92 -43.07 17.18 -12.67
C ASP A 92 -41.68 17.08 -12.02
N TYR A 93 -40.97 15.99 -12.27
CA TYR A 93 -39.58 15.84 -11.87
C TYR A 93 -38.66 16.67 -12.77
N LYS A 94 -37.65 17.30 -12.16
CA LYS A 94 -36.61 18.04 -12.89
C LYS A 94 -35.37 17.14 -13.02
N SER A 95 -34.73 17.14 -14.18
CA SER A 95 -33.52 16.35 -14.39
C SER A 95 -32.39 16.83 -13.48
N SER A 96 -31.76 15.87 -12.80
CA SER A 96 -30.61 16.06 -11.92
C SER A 96 -29.79 14.76 -11.84
N PRO A 97 -28.49 14.85 -11.55
CA PRO A 97 -27.68 13.66 -11.25
C PRO A 97 -28.22 12.90 -10.03
N THR A 98 -27.82 11.63 -9.93
CA THR A 98 -27.91 10.88 -8.67
C THR A 98 -27.16 11.63 -7.57
N GLU A 99 -27.68 11.64 -6.33
CA GLU A 99 -27.33 12.45 -5.13
C GLU A 99 -28.18 13.71 -4.92
N ILE A 100 -28.86 14.22 -5.96
CA ILE A 100 -29.71 15.41 -5.87
C ILE A 100 -31.06 15.08 -6.47
N PHE A 101 -32.12 15.15 -5.66
CA PHE A 101 -33.50 15.05 -6.13
C PHE A 101 -34.09 16.44 -6.36
N ARG A 102 -34.73 16.65 -7.52
CA ARG A 102 -35.43 17.90 -7.84
C ARG A 102 -36.82 17.65 -8.43
N SER A 103 -37.81 18.40 -7.96
CA SER A 103 -39.19 18.33 -8.46
C SER A 103 -39.84 19.71 -8.39
N TYR A 104 -40.76 19.98 -9.32
CA TYR A 104 -41.62 21.15 -9.22
C TYR A 104 -42.71 20.91 -8.19
N VAL A 105 -43.02 21.92 -7.38
CA VAL A 105 -44.13 21.90 -6.42
C VAL A 105 -44.91 23.20 -6.51
N ASN A 106 -46.24 23.12 -6.39
CA ASN A 106 -47.12 24.29 -6.43
C ASN A 106 -47.61 24.62 -5.02
N GLY A 107 -47.51 25.88 -4.60
CA GLY A 107 -48.02 26.30 -3.31
C GLY A 107 -49.55 26.19 -3.24
N ALA A 108 -50.07 25.54 -2.21
CA ALA A 108 -51.49 25.23 -2.12
C ALA A 108 -52.41 26.47 -1.98
N LYS A 109 -51.87 27.62 -1.53
CA LYS A 109 -52.64 28.87 -1.35
C LYS A 109 -52.29 29.97 -2.36
N ASP A 110 -51.06 30.05 -2.84
CA ASP A 110 -50.60 31.10 -3.75
C ASP A 110 -50.54 30.66 -5.22
N GLY A 111 -50.68 29.35 -5.49
CA GLY A 111 -50.57 28.76 -6.82
C GLY A 111 -49.19 28.93 -7.47
N LYS A 112 -48.19 29.46 -6.74
CA LYS A 112 -46.86 29.72 -7.28
C LYS A 112 -46.09 28.42 -7.42
N ARG A 113 -45.35 28.30 -8.52
CA ARG A 113 -44.50 27.14 -8.82
C ARG A 113 -43.11 27.35 -8.21
N TYR A 114 -42.66 26.36 -7.46
CA TYR A 114 -41.36 26.29 -6.81
C TYR A 114 -40.59 25.06 -7.29
N VAL A 115 -39.28 25.05 -7.10
CA VAL A 115 -38.44 23.87 -7.26
C VAL A 115 -38.04 23.38 -5.87
N LEU A 116 -38.49 22.17 -5.54
CA LEU A 116 -38.07 21.43 -4.37
C LEU A 116 -36.77 20.71 -4.67
N THR A 117 -35.77 20.87 -3.81
CA THR A 117 -34.48 20.18 -3.88
C THR A 117 -34.23 19.41 -2.59
N ALA A 118 -33.93 18.11 -2.72
CA ALA A 118 -33.52 17.25 -1.63
C ALA A 118 -32.11 16.72 -1.92
N SER A 119 -31.16 17.04 -1.06
CA SER A 119 -29.77 16.59 -1.12
C SER A 119 -29.13 16.64 0.27
N LEU A 120 -28.11 15.80 0.50
CA LEU A 120 -27.36 15.82 1.76
C LEU A 120 -26.50 17.09 1.92
N ASP A 121 -26.31 17.82 0.81
CA ASP A 121 -25.60 19.10 0.69
C ASP A 121 -26.49 20.32 0.91
N ASN A 122 -27.74 20.15 1.38
CA ASN A 122 -28.70 21.25 1.44
C ASN A 122 -28.20 22.46 2.26
N HIS A 123 -27.46 22.22 3.34
CA HIS A 123 -26.87 23.29 4.14
C HIS A 123 -25.71 23.98 3.39
N GLU A 124 -24.83 23.21 2.77
CA GLU A 124 -23.74 23.68 1.94
C GLU A 124 -24.24 24.52 0.76
N ASN A 125 -25.35 24.11 0.14
CA ASN A 125 -25.98 24.85 -0.97
C ASN A 125 -26.42 26.26 -0.54
N ILE A 126 -26.92 26.42 0.69
CA ILE A 126 -27.26 27.74 1.25
C ILE A 126 -25.98 28.55 1.51
N VAL A 127 -24.95 27.93 2.11
CA VAL A 127 -23.66 28.58 2.34
C VAL A 127 -23.04 29.06 1.02
N ARG A 128 -23.02 28.20 -0.01
CA ARG A 128 -22.56 28.52 -1.37
C ARG A 128 -23.35 29.69 -1.95
N ALA A 129 -24.69 29.65 -1.88
CA ALA A 129 -25.54 30.71 -2.42
C ALA A 129 -25.29 32.07 -1.73
N ALA A 130 -25.18 32.07 -0.40
CA ALA A 130 -24.94 33.27 0.39
C ALA A 130 -23.52 33.83 0.20
N LEU A 131 -22.49 32.96 0.14
CA LEU A 131 -21.13 33.36 -0.22
C LEU A 131 -21.10 34.03 -1.59
N LEU A 132 -21.69 33.40 -2.60
CA LEU A 132 -21.73 33.93 -3.96
C LEU A 132 -22.39 35.33 -4.02
N ARG A 133 -23.48 35.57 -3.27
CA ARG A 133 -24.06 36.93 -3.17
C ARG A 133 -23.11 37.96 -2.56
N LYS A 134 -22.37 37.58 -1.51
CA LYS A 134 -21.33 38.44 -0.92
C LYS A 134 -20.12 38.65 -1.84
N LEU A 135 -19.93 37.79 -2.84
CA LEU A 135 -18.81 37.84 -3.80
C LEU A 135 -19.16 38.53 -5.14
N GLY A 136 -20.40 38.98 -5.32
CA GLY A 136 -20.84 39.72 -6.50
C GLY A 136 -21.85 39.01 -7.40
N TYR A 137 -22.28 37.81 -7.05
CA TYR A 137 -23.22 37.06 -7.87
C TYR A 137 -24.67 37.38 -7.50
N ASP A 138 -25.51 37.73 -8.47
CA ASP A 138 -26.93 37.94 -8.25
C ASP A 138 -27.73 36.65 -8.45
N ILE A 139 -27.70 35.79 -7.44
CA ILE A 139 -28.45 34.53 -7.42
C ILE A 139 -29.46 34.49 -6.27
N GLU A 140 -30.52 33.73 -6.40
CA GLU A 140 -31.49 33.53 -5.32
C GLU A 140 -30.94 32.56 -4.27
N ILE A 141 -31.14 32.89 -2.98
CA ILE A 141 -30.80 31.98 -1.88
C ILE A 141 -32.01 31.06 -1.63
N PRO A 142 -31.87 29.74 -1.80
CA PRO A 142 -32.95 28.81 -1.53
C PRO A 142 -33.34 28.86 -0.05
N LYS A 143 -34.63 28.70 0.25
CA LYS A 143 -35.13 28.64 1.63
C LYS A 143 -35.10 27.21 2.14
N TYR A 144 -34.52 27.02 3.32
CA TYR A 144 -34.52 25.75 4.03
C TYR A 144 -35.83 25.48 4.75
N TYR A 145 -36.30 24.24 4.67
CA TYR A 145 -37.46 23.72 5.40
C TYR A 145 -37.05 22.50 6.21
N ARG A 146 -37.16 22.62 7.54
CA ARG A 146 -37.01 21.49 8.45
C ARG A 146 -38.12 20.46 8.24
N GLU A 147 -39.36 20.93 8.06
CA GLU A 147 -40.51 20.10 7.68
C GLU A 147 -41.34 20.84 6.62
N LEU A 148 -41.84 20.10 5.63
CA LEU A 148 -42.71 20.60 4.57
C LEU A 148 -43.74 19.53 4.19
N THR A 149 -44.99 19.93 3.98
CA THR A 149 -46.08 18.99 3.66
C THR A 149 -46.41 18.99 2.17
N LEU A 150 -46.38 17.80 1.56
CA LEU A 150 -46.83 17.53 0.20
C LEU A 150 -48.17 16.78 0.21
N ASN A 151 -49.15 17.28 -0.53
CA ASN A 151 -50.47 16.67 -0.67
C ASN A 151 -50.58 15.98 -2.02
N PHE A 152 -50.87 14.68 -2.02
CA PHE A 152 -50.98 13.82 -3.19
C PHE A 152 -52.43 13.47 -3.51
N LYS A 153 -52.71 13.20 -4.79
CA LYS A 153 -54.04 12.77 -5.25
C LYS A 153 -54.39 11.35 -4.77
N SER A 154 -53.39 10.48 -4.60
CA SER A 154 -53.57 9.09 -4.16
C SER A 154 -52.34 8.58 -3.42
N LYS A 155 -52.48 7.44 -2.74
CA LYS A 155 -51.40 6.77 -2.02
C LYS A 155 -50.29 6.28 -2.96
N GLU A 156 -50.66 5.77 -4.13
CA GLU A 156 -49.71 5.27 -5.15
C GLU A 156 -48.79 6.38 -5.64
N ASN A 157 -49.33 7.60 -5.86
CA ASN A 157 -48.54 8.75 -6.28
C ASN A 157 -47.54 9.18 -5.20
N LYS A 158 -47.94 9.09 -3.93
CA LYS A 158 -47.07 9.37 -2.78
C LYS A 158 -45.93 8.34 -2.69
N ASP A 159 -46.26 7.06 -2.80
CA ASP A 159 -45.28 5.98 -2.68
C ASP A 159 -44.29 5.97 -3.85
N ALA A 160 -44.75 6.31 -5.07
CA ALA A 160 -43.88 6.53 -6.23
C ALA A 160 -42.90 7.69 -6.02
N PHE A 161 -43.37 8.80 -5.43
CA PHE A 161 -42.52 9.94 -5.09
C PHE A 161 -41.47 9.57 -4.03
N ILE A 162 -41.85 8.82 -2.99
CA ILE A 162 -40.95 8.32 -1.95
C ILE A 162 -39.88 7.37 -2.53
N ALA A 163 -40.27 6.49 -3.44
CA ALA A 163 -39.32 5.63 -4.13
C ALA A 163 -38.33 6.47 -4.95
N LYS A 164 -38.83 7.50 -5.64
CA LYS A 164 -38.00 8.34 -6.52
C LYS A 164 -37.02 9.22 -5.77
N ILE A 165 -37.43 9.83 -4.64
CA ILE A 165 -36.53 10.63 -3.81
C ILE A 165 -35.40 9.75 -3.27
N GLY A 166 -35.70 8.56 -2.71
CA GLY A 166 -34.68 7.65 -2.19
C GLY A 166 -33.70 7.14 -3.26
N GLU A 167 -34.21 6.77 -4.45
CA GLU A 167 -33.41 6.40 -5.62
C GLU A 167 -32.47 7.54 -6.04
N LYS A 168 -33.01 8.75 -6.18
CA LYS A 168 -32.25 9.91 -6.69
C LYS A 168 -31.29 10.51 -5.67
N THR A 169 -31.51 10.36 -4.38
CA THR A 169 -30.57 10.84 -3.34
C THR A 169 -29.58 9.77 -2.88
N LEU A 170 -29.69 8.53 -3.36
CA LEU A 170 -28.88 7.38 -2.92
C LEU A 170 -28.97 7.14 -1.40
N THR A 171 -30.16 7.33 -0.83
CA THR A 171 -30.42 7.14 0.61
C THR A 171 -31.59 6.21 0.85
N GLN A 172 -31.70 5.67 2.06
CA GLN A 172 -32.90 4.94 2.49
C GLN A 172 -34.16 5.81 2.34
N ARG A 173 -35.22 5.24 1.78
CA ARG A 173 -36.48 5.96 1.45
C ARG A 173 -37.07 6.69 2.66
N MET A 174 -37.06 6.05 3.82
CA MET A 174 -37.66 6.58 5.06
C MET A 174 -36.88 7.75 5.65
N LYS A 175 -35.63 7.97 5.24
CA LYS A 175 -34.75 8.99 5.82
C LYS A 175 -35.27 10.42 5.62
N TRP A 176 -36.02 10.66 4.54
CA TRP A 176 -36.60 11.97 4.19
C TRP A 176 -37.98 12.22 4.78
N ILE A 177 -38.57 11.26 5.50
CA ILE A 177 -39.99 11.25 5.86
C ILE A 177 -40.15 11.49 7.37
N SER A 178 -41.14 12.32 7.74
CA SER A 178 -41.59 12.47 9.14
C SER A 178 -42.66 11.45 9.50
N SER A 179 -42.64 10.99 10.75
CA SER A 179 -43.60 10.01 11.31
C SER A 179 -45.06 10.47 11.26
N LYS A 180 -45.32 11.75 10.96
CA LYS A 180 -46.63 12.39 10.88
C LYS A 180 -47.31 12.30 9.48
N SER A 181 -46.87 11.40 8.61
CA SER A 181 -47.41 11.28 7.24
C SER A 181 -48.69 10.43 7.21
N SER A 182 -49.67 10.77 6.35
CA SER A 182 -50.92 10.02 6.15
C SER A 182 -50.95 9.29 4.79
N ASP A 183 -52.08 8.69 4.41
CA ASP A 183 -52.19 8.00 3.11
C ASP A 183 -52.00 8.93 1.90
N THR A 184 -52.44 10.19 1.98
CA THR A 184 -52.36 11.18 0.89
C THR A 184 -51.51 12.41 1.23
N SER A 185 -50.97 12.52 2.44
CA SER A 185 -50.09 13.61 2.86
C SER A 185 -48.71 13.07 3.26
N LEU A 186 -47.65 13.70 2.74
CA LEU A 186 -46.25 13.38 3.05
C LEU A 186 -45.57 14.57 3.71
N VAL A 187 -45.02 14.37 4.90
CA VAL A 187 -44.20 15.39 5.55
C VAL A 187 -42.72 15.08 5.26
N LEU A 188 -42.11 15.89 4.39
CA LEU A 188 -40.69 15.81 4.06
C LEU A 188 -39.85 16.59 5.06
N LYS A 189 -38.63 16.11 5.33
CA LYS A 189 -37.65 16.75 6.20
C LYS A 189 -36.44 17.29 5.44
N ASP A 190 -35.85 18.36 5.98
CA ASP A 190 -34.59 18.97 5.54
C ASP A 190 -34.48 19.20 4.01
N VAL A 191 -35.48 19.85 3.41
CA VAL A 191 -35.53 20.16 1.96
C VAL A 191 -35.33 21.66 1.69
N LEU A 192 -34.98 21.99 0.45
CA LEU A 192 -34.86 23.37 -0.04
C LEU A 192 -35.99 23.72 -1.01
N LEU A 193 -36.48 24.96 -0.96
CA LEU A 193 -37.32 25.54 -2.00
C LEU A 193 -36.67 26.77 -2.64
N GLU A 194 -36.74 26.85 -3.97
CA GLU A 194 -36.41 28.04 -4.78
C GLU A 194 -37.59 28.38 -5.74
N ASN A 195 -37.67 29.61 -6.26
CA ASN A 195 -38.65 29.94 -7.28
C ASN A 195 -38.42 29.09 -8.54
N ALA A 196 -39.49 28.67 -9.22
CA ALA A 196 -39.35 27.96 -10.49
C ALA A 196 -38.86 28.87 -11.63
N GLU A 197 -39.27 30.15 -11.60
CA GLU A 197 -38.76 31.18 -12.49
C GLU A 197 -37.51 31.80 -11.88
N LEU A 198 -36.34 31.31 -12.32
CA LEU A 198 -35.05 31.77 -11.84
C LEU A 198 -34.61 33.02 -12.59
N LYS A 199 -34.26 34.09 -11.86
CA LYS A 199 -33.64 35.29 -12.46
C LYS A 199 -32.30 34.99 -13.14
N ASN A 200 -31.53 34.08 -12.55
CA ASN A 200 -30.21 33.66 -12.97
C ASN A 200 -30.01 32.17 -12.68
N VAL A 201 -29.05 31.52 -13.35
CA VAL A 201 -28.75 30.10 -13.16
C VAL A 201 -28.33 29.78 -11.72
N SER A 202 -28.87 28.69 -11.14
CA SER A 202 -28.54 28.19 -9.79
C SER A 202 -27.14 27.56 -9.71
N ILE A 203 -26.10 28.38 -9.76
CA ILE A 203 -24.68 28.00 -9.70
C ILE A 203 -24.17 27.73 -8.26
N TYR A 204 -25.04 27.71 -7.27
CA TYR A 204 -24.67 27.24 -5.93
C TYR A 204 -24.69 25.71 -5.84
N LEU A 205 -25.38 25.05 -6.77
CA LEU A 205 -25.29 23.61 -6.95
C LEU A 205 -24.00 23.31 -7.74
N PRO A 206 -23.16 22.35 -7.31
CA PRO A 206 -21.91 22.01 -7.99
C PRO A 206 -22.14 21.22 -9.31
N LEU A 207 -23.16 21.58 -10.07
CA LEU A 207 -23.58 20.99 -11.34
C LEU A 207 -23.22 21.95 -12.48
N MET A 208 -21.98 21.88 -12.97
CA MET A 208 -21.50 22.73 -14.06
C MET A 208 -20.96 21.88 -15.20
N VAL A 209 -21.42 22.15 -16.42
CA VAL A 209 -20.82 21.54 -17.62
C VAL A 209 -19.58 22.29 -18.04
N LYS A 210 -18.53 21.56 -18.46
CA LYS A 210 -17.25 22.13 -18.90
C LYS A 210 -17.39 23.26 -19.93
N SER A 211 -18.30 23.13 -20.90
CA SER A 211 -18.50 24.13 -21.97
C SER A 211 -18.90 25.52 -21.46
N ARG A 212 -19.56 25.61 -20.29
CA ARG A 212 -19.95 26.91 -19.71
C ARG A 212 -18.77 27.66 -19.10
N GLN A 213 -17.76 26.95 -18.61
CA GLN A 213 -16.60 27.53 -17.93
C GLN A 213 -15.36 27.66 -18.81
N GLU A 214 -15.36 27.07 -20.00
CA GLU A 214 -14.20 27.01 -20.89
C GLU A 214 -13.59 28.38 -21.18
N THR A 215 -14.37 29.45 -21.26
CA THR A 215 -13.88 30.81 -21.56
C THR A 215 -14.20 31.85 -20.50
N ARG A 216 -14.85 31.47 -19.40
CA ARG A 216 -15.52 32.42 -18.49
C ARG A 216 -15.00 32.37 -17.06
N ARG A 217 -14.25 33.38 -16.63
CA ARG A 217 -13.70 33.50 -15.26
C ARG A 217 -14.80 33.44 -14.21
N VAL A 218 -15.96 34.05 -14.50
CA VAL A 218 -17.13 34.04 -13.60
C VAL A 218 -17.58 32.63 -13.21
N PHE A 219 -17.37 31.62 -14.07
CA PHE A 219 -17.67 30.23 -13.75
C PHE A 219 -16.43 29.45 -13.27
N ARG A 220 -15.24 29.72 -13.82
CA ARG A 220 -13.99 29.08 -13.41
C ARG A 220 -13.69 29.31 -11.92
N GLY A 221 -13.95 30.52 -11.41
CA GLY A 221 -13.74 30.87 -10.00
C GLY A 221 -14.63 30.11 -9.01
N LEU A 222 -15.71 29.46 -9.47
CA LEU A 222 -16.61 28.68 -8.59
C LEU A 222 -15.91 27.48 -7.96
N LEU A 223 -14.80 27.00 -8.53
CA LEU A 223 -13.99 25.93 -7.96
C LEU A 223 -13.58 26.23 -6.51
N ASN A 224 -13.16 27.47 -6.19
CA ASN A 224 -12.81 27.86 -4.81
C ASN A 224 -14.00 27.66 -3.88
N ILE A 225 -15.19 28.10 -4.30
CA ILE A 225 -16.40 28.07 -3.49
C ILE A 225 -16.83 26.64 -3.23
N TYR A 226 -16.87 25.81 -4.27
CA TYR A 226 -17.21 24.39 -4.13
C TYR A 226 -16.18 23.66 -3.26
N ALA A 227 -14.89 23.95 -3.44
CA ALA A 227 -13.84 23.34 -2.65
C ALA A 227 -13.94 23.70 -1.15
N VAL A 228 -14.06 24.98 -0.79
CA VAL A 228 -14.08 25.39 0.63
C VAL A 228 -15.36 24.98 1.35
N THR A 229 -16.48 24.83 0.62
CA THR A 229 -17.79 24.44 1.18
C THR A 229 -18.11 22.94 1.05
N ASN A 230 -17.23 22.13 0.44
CA ASN A 230 -17.44 20.69 0.36
C ASN A 230 -17.19 20.03 1.73
N PHE A 231 -18.27 19.83 2.49
CA PHE A 231 -18.24 19.13 3.77
C PHE A 231 -18.85 17.74 3.62
N ASN A 232 -18.26 16.77 4.31
CA ASN A 232 -18.82 15.43 4.37
C ASN A 232 -20.08 15.43 5.24
N GLN A 233 -20.88 14.35 5.17
CA GLN A 233 -22.09 14.19 6.00
C GLN A 233 -21.76 14.37 7.48
N THR A 234 -20.74 13.66 7.97
CA THR A 234 -20.16 13.88 9.29
C THR A 234 -19.15 15.02 9.22
N LEU A 235 -19.33 16.01 10.10
CA LEU A 235 -18.37 17.12 10.15
C LEU A 235 -17.02 16.67 10.68
N ASN A 236 -16.93 15.58 11.45
CA ASN A 236 -15.66 15.04 11.95
C ASN A 236 -14.71 14.63 10.82
N THR A 237 -15.21 14.02 9.75
CA THR A 237 -14.37 13.59 8.61
C THR A 237 -13.99 14.73 7.65
N THR A 238 -14.65 15.88 7.79
CA THR A 238 -14.35 17.08 7.01
C THR A 238 -13.02 17.69 7.47
N SER A 239 -12.06 17.82 6.55
CA SER A 239 -10.73 18.40 6.83
C SER A 239 -10.80 19.88 7.19
N TRP A 240 -9.87 20.33 8.02
CA TRP A 240 -9.67 21.76 8.30
C TRP A 240 -8.94 22.50 7.16
N SER A 241 -8.26 21.77 6.27
CA SER A 241 -7.61 22.27 5.05
C SER A 241 -8.37 21.91 3.78
N VAL A 242 -8.03 22.54 2.66
CA VAL A 242 -8.59 22.24 1.34
C VAL A 242 -7.50 22.14 0.30
N ALA A 243 -7.69 21.25 -0.66
CA ALA A 243 -6.72 20.91 -1.70
C ALA A 243 -5.41 20.34 -1.14
N ARG A 244 -4.52 19.92 -2.04
CA ARG A 244 -3.15 19.50 -1.74
C ARG A 244 -2.24 19.95 -2.86
N VAL A 245 -1.02 20.36 -2.53
CA VAL A 245 0.01 20.65 -3.54
C VAL A 245 0.81 19.38 -3.79
N PHE A 246 0.74 18.87 -5.01
CA PHE A 246 1.52 17.71 -5.43
C PHE A 246 2.17 18.01 -6.78
N ASN A 247 3.50 17.96 -6.81
CA ASN A 247 4.32 18.23 -7.98
C ASN A 247 4.01 19.58 -8.65
N ASN A 248 3.98 20.67 -7.88
CA ASN A 248 3.57 22.01 -8.35
C ASN A 248 2.15 22.09 -8.92
N PHE A 249 1.28 21.10 -8.70
CA PHE A 249 -0.15 21.21 -8.98
C PHE A 249 -0.95 21.30 -7.68
N LEU A 250 -1.88 22.23 -7.62
CA LEU A 250 -2.91 22.28 -6.60
C LEU A 250 -4.05 21.35 -7.00
N ASN A 251 -4.20 20.26 -6.25
CA ASN A 251 -5.17 19.21 -6.50
C ASN A 251 -6.37 19.34 -5.57
N PHE A 252 -7.56 19.37 -6.15
CA PHE A 252 -8.82 19.33 -5.42
C PHE A 252 -9.52 18.00 -5.63
N THR A 253 -10.15 17.49 -4.57
CA THR A 253 -11.01 16.29 -4.63
C THR A 253 -12.41 16.71 -4.23
N LEU A 254 -13.33 16.76 -5.20
CA LEU A 254 -14.74 17.11 -5.00
C LEU A 254 -15.62 16.41 -6.04
N PRO A 255 -16.92 16.22 -5.77
CA PRO A 255 -17.86 15.76 -6.78
C PRO A 255 -17.84 16.68 -8.02
N TYR A 256 -17.80 16.09 -9.21
CA TYR A 256 -17.78 16.81 -10.51
C TYR A 256 -16.59 17.77 -10.73
N GLY A 257 -15.47 17.59 -10.00
CA GLY A 257 -14.26 18.39 -10.15
C GLY A 257 -13.65 18.35 -11.57
N ASP A 258 -13.80 17.22 -12.27
CA ASP A 258 -13.35 17.00 -13.65
C ASP A 258 -13.91 18.02 -14.67
N GLN A 259 -15.03 18.66 -14.35
CA GLN A 259 -15.59 19.71 -15.19
C GLN A 259 -14.69 20.96 -15.19
N PHE A 260 -13.95 21.21 -14.11
CA PHE A 260 -13.13 22.41 -13.86
C PHE A 260 -11.69 22.35 -14.42
N ARG A 261 -11.43 21.51 -15.43
CA ARG A 261 -10.08 21.35 -16.02
C ARG A 261 -9.48 22.60 -16.67
N ASN A 262 -10.29 23.62 -16.98
CA ASN A 262 -9.85 24.87 -17.60
C ASN A 262 -9.56 26.00 -16.59
N VAL A 263 -9.70 25.73 -15.29
CA VAL A 263 -9.41 26.73 -14.25
C VAL A 263 -7.91 26.98 -14.17
N THR A 264 -7.52 28.25 -14.24
CA THR A 264 -6.12 28.67 -14.12
C THR A 264 -5.78 29.10 -12.69
N PHE A 265 -4.49 29.18 -12.36
CA PHE A 265 -4.02 29.73 -11.10
C PHE A 265 -4.54 31.15 -10.83
N ASP A 266 -4.58 32.00 -11.86
CA ASP A 266 -5.08 33.37 -11.76
C ASP A 266 -6.58 33.42 -11.47
N ASP A 267 -7.37 32.49 -12.02
CA ASP A 267 -8.80 32.37 -11.71
C ASP A 267 -9.02 32.01 -10.22
N LEU A 268 -8.19 31.09 -9.67
CA LEU A 268 -8.22 30.72 -8.26
C LEU A 268 -7.83 31.91 -7.37
N ARG A 269 -6.74 32.61 -7.69
CA ARG A 269 -6.28 33.79 -6.92
C ARG A 269 -7.30 34.92 -6.96
N TRP A 270 -7.90 35.18 -8.11
CA TRP A 270 -8.94 36.21 -8.26
C TRP A 270 -10.10 35.94 -7.31
N MET A 271 -10.65 34.72 -7.30
CA MET A 271 -11.75 34.39 -6.40
C MET A 271 -11.30 34.36 -4.94
N GLN A 272 -10.09 33.88 -4.66
CA GLN A 272 -9.57 33.82 -3.29
C GLN A 272 -9.37 35.21 -2.69
N LYS A 273 -8.87 36.18 -3.47
CA LYS A 273 -8.78 37.59 -3.04
C LYS A 273 -10.15 38.14 -2.65
N ARG A 274 -11.20 37.79 -3.40
CA ARG A 274 -12.59 38.18 -3.07
C ARG A 274 -13.10 37.52 -1.79
N LEU A 275 -12.79 36.25 -1.56
CA LEU A 275 -13.07 35.58 -0.29
C LEU A 275 -12.36 36.24 0.89
N ASN A 276 -11.09 36.63 0.70
CA ASN A 276 -10.29 37.30 1.74
C ASN A 276 -10.74 38.75 2.02
N ASN A 277 -11.57 39.34 1.15
CA ASN A 277 -12.22 40.64 1.38
C ASN A 277 -13.50 40.53 2.24
N LEU A 278 -13.94 39.32 2.60
CA LEU A 278 -15.01 39.12 3.55
C LEU A 278 -14.47 39.27 4.99
N ASN A 279 -15.30 39.80 5.90
CA ASN A 279 -14.96 39.91 7.32
C ASN A 279 -15.70 38.83 8.14
N ASP A 280 -15.37 38.70 9.44
CA ASP A 280 -16.02 37.72 10.33
C ASP A 280 -17.55 37.92 10.45
N GLN A 281 -18.02 39.16 10.31
CA GLN A 281 -19.44 39.49 10.31
C GLN A 281 -20.14 38.93 9.05
N ASP A 282 -19.53 39.08 7.87
CA ASP A 282 -20.05 38.52 6.61
C ASP A 282 -20.21 36.99 6.72
N ILE A 283 -19.20 36.29 7.26
CA ILE A 283 -19.24 34.83 7.45
C ILE A 283 -20.32 34.43 8.47
N THR A 284 -20.43 35.16 9.58
CA THR A 284 -21.46 34.91 10.59
C THR A 284 -22.87 35.13 10.04
N GLU A 285 -23.08 36.20 9.26
CA GLU A 285 -24.35 36.50 8.59
C GLU A 285 -24.74 35.38 7.62
N ILE A 286 -23.79 34.84 6.84
CA ILE A 286 -24.03 33.70 5.96
C ILE A 286 -24.53 32.48 6.75
N TYR A 287 -23.85 32.12 7.85
CA TYR A 287 -24.21 30.94 8.64
C TYR A 287 -25.54 31.07 9.37
N SER A 288 -26.00 32.30 9.64
CA SER A 288 -27.32 32.54 10.23
C SER A 288 -28.49 32.01 9.37
N LEU A 289 -28.27 31.86 8.05
CA LEU A 289 -29.28 31.36 7.11
C LEU A 289 -29.38 29.83 7.04
N VAL A 290 -28.34 29.12 7.48
CA VAL A 290 -28.13 27.70 7.19
C VAL A 290 -28.95 26.79 8.11
N GLN A 291 -29.42 27.32 9.25
CA GLN A 291 -30.22 26.61 10.26
C GLN A 291 -29.58 25.30 10.79
N TYR A 292 -28.26 25.28 10.95
CA TYR A 292 -27.58 24.23 11.71
C TYR A 292 -28.02 24.25 13.19
N PRO A 293 -27.93 23.11 13.91
CA PRO A 293 -27.91 23.14 15.37
C PRO A 293 -26.80 24.08 15.87
N VAL A 294 -27.09 24.89 16.90
CA VAL A 294 -26.21 25.99 17.35
C VAL A 294 -24.81 25.49 17.70
N GLU A 295 -24.73 24.35 18.38
CA GLU A 295 -23.49 23.70 18.80
C GLU A 295 -22.63 23.23 17.63
N ILE A 296 -23.27 22.87 16.51
CA ILE A 296 -22.62 22.39 15.28
C ILE A 296 -22.22 23.57 14.39
N GLN A 297 -23.00 24.65 14.42
CA GLN A 297 -22.77 25.84 13.62
C GLN A 297 -21.41 26.48 13.93
N GLU A 298 -21.00 26.56 15.21
CA GLU A 298 -19.68 27.10 15.60
C GLU A 298 -18.54 26.30 14.96
N LEU A 299 -18.64 24.97 14.96
CA LEU A 299 -17.66 24.07 14.36
C LEU A 299 -17.60 24.23 12.84
N ALA A 300 -18.75 24.18 12.17
CA ALA A 300 -18.83 24.31 10.72
C ALA A 300 -18.27 25.66 10.23
N LEU A 301 -18.57 26.75 10.94
CA LEU A 301 -18.07 28.09 10.64
C LEU A 301 -16.55 28.18 10.77
N ASN A 302 -15.97 27.64 11.86
CA ASN A 302 -14.52 27.63 12.03
C ASN A 302 -13.81 26.74 10.99
N LYS A 303 -14.45 25.63 10.57
CA LYS A 303 -13.94 24.81 9.46
C LYS A 303 -13.94 25.55 8.13
N LEU A 304 -15.00 26.31 7.80
CA LEU A 304 -15.01 27.14 6.60
C LEU A 304 -13.87 28.16 6.62
N LYS A 305 -13.72 28.92 7.72
CA LYS A 305 -12.64 29.90 7.89
C LYS A 305 -11.25 29.27 7.69
N SER A 306 -11.02 28.11 8.31
CA SER A 306 -9.77 27.36 8.16
C SER A 306 -9.50 26.94 6.72
N ARG A 307 -10.52 26.50 5.99
CA ARG A 307 -10.39 26.07 4.60
C ARG A 307 -10.12 27.26 3.66
N ILE A 308 -10.73 28.42 3.92
CA ILE A 308 -10.42 29.67 3.18
C ILE A 308 -8.97 30.09 3.43
N ASN A 309 -8.50 30.05 4.68
CA ASN A 309 -7.10 30.35 5.02
C ASN A 309 -6.12 29.36 4.38
N SER A 310 -6.43 28.05 4.43
CA SER A 310 -5.61 27.01 3.81
C SER A 310 -5.49 27.21 2.29
N LEU A 311 -6.58 27.55 1.59
CA LEU A 311 -6.53 27.88 0.17
C LEU A 311 -5.73 29.16 -0.10
N SER A 312 -5.82 30.15 0.78
CA SER A 312 -5.00 31.37 0.70
C SER A 312 -3.51 31.03 0.76
N GLN A 313 -3.10 30.20 1.72
CA GLN A 313 -1.71 29.76 1.87
C GLN A 313 -1.21 29.03 0.60
N HIS A 314 -2.00 28.09 0.06
CA HIS A 314 -1.63 27.39 -1.18
C HIS A 314 -1.49 28.31 -2.40
N LEU A 315 -2.19 29.45 -2.41
CA LEU A 315 -2.16 30.43 -3.50
C LEU A 315 -1.16 31.58 -3.25
N GLY A 316 -0.37 31.52 -2.17
CA GLY A 316 0.58 32.55 -1.79
C GLY A 316 -0.08 33.86 -1.35
N LEU A 317 -1.24 33.77 -0.70
CA LEU A 317 -2.01 34.88 -0.14
C LEU A 317 -2.04 34.79 1.38
N GLU A 318 -2.05 35.93 2.06
CA GLU A 318 -2.14 35.98 3.53
C GLU A 318 -3.48 35.42 4.03
N PRO A 319 -3.48 34.55 5.06
CA PRO A 319 -4.71 34.05 5.67
C PRO A 319 -5.46 35.18 6.38
N LYS A 320 -6.77 35.25 6.18
CA LYS A 320 -7.61 36.37 6.65
C LYS A 320 -8.21 36.14 8.04
N PHE A 321 -8.65 34.92 8.34
CA PHE A 321 -9.52 34.65 9.47
C PHE A 321 -8.77 34.08 10.67
N SER A 322 -9.21 34.40 11.89
CA SER A 322 -8.79 33.65 13.08
C SER A 322 -9.63 32.38 13.21
N VAL A 323 -8.99 31.25 13.49
CA VAL A 323 -9.63 29.93 13.52
C VAL A 323 -9.50 29.32 14.91
N LYS A 324 -10.64 29.03 15.55
CA LYS A 324 -10.69 28.30 16.81
C LYS A 324 -10.89 26.81 16.51
N ARG A 325 -9.86 25.99 16.74
CA ARG A 325 -9.92 24.52 16.50
C ARG A 325 -10.40 23.73 17.72
N ASN A 326 -10.01 24.13 18.93
CA ASN A 326 -10.36 23.45 20.18
C ASN A 326 -11.72 23.92 20.71
N ILE A 327 -12.78 23.63 19.96
CA ILE A 327 -14.17 23.97 20.35
C ILE A 327 -14.71 22.86 21.25
N THR A 328 -15.24 23.22 22.43
CA THR A 328 -15.88 22.29 23.36
C THR A 328 -17.22 22.87 23.82
N ASN A 329 -18.29 22.11 23.64
CA ASN A 329 -19.68 22.42 24.04
C ASN A 329 -20.44 21.09 24.35
N SER A 330 -21.77 21.11 24.40
CA SER A 330 -22.59 19.94 24.75
C SER A 330 -22.59 18.81 23.71
N LEU A 331 -22.27 19.09 22.44
CA LEU A 331 -22.20 18.09 21.35
C LEU A 331 -20.78 17.91 20.77
N VAL A 332 -19.88 18.89 20.99
CA VAL A 332 -18.52 18.95 20.45
C VAL A 332 -17.51 18.93 21.58
N LYS A 333 -16.45 18.14 21.47
CA LYS A 333 -15.30 18.13 22.40
C LYS A 333 -14.03 18.22 21.58
N GLU A 334 -13.20 19.22 21.85
CA GLU A 334 -11.91 19.44 21.17
C GLU A 334 -12.04 19.47 19.63
N GLY A 335 -13.13 20.06 19.12
CA GLY A 335 -13.38 20.18 17.68
C GLY A 335 -13.96 18.93 17.01
N LEU A 336 -14.35 17.92 17.78
CA LEU A 336 -15.00 16.69 17.31
C LEU A 336 -16.41 16.55 17.91
N ILE A 337 -17.39 16.25 17.07
CA ILE A 337 -18.74 15.91 17.53
C ILE A 337 -18.69 14.52 18.17
N PHE A 338 -19.16 14.38 19.42
CA PHE A 338 -19.12 13.12 20.18
C PHE A 338 -20.51 12.59 20.54
N ARG A 339 -21.57 13.30 20.14
CA ARG A 339 -22.96 12.92 20.38
C ARG A 339 -23.85 13.45 19.25
N ALA A 340 -24.91 12.71 18.92
CA ALA A 340 -25.88 13.12 17.90
C ALA A 340 -26.63 14.39 18.31
N ALA A 341 -26.90 15.27 17.33
CA ALA A 341 -27.73 16.44 17.56
C ALA A 341 -29.19 16.03 17.83
N PRO A 342 -29.90 16.74 18.72
CA PRO A 342 -31.30 16.44 19.00
C PRO A 342 -32.22 16.71 17.80
N GLY A 343 -33.17 15.80 17.57
CA GLY A 343 -34.18 15.86 16.51
C GLY A 343 -33.81 15.05 15.27
N GLU A 344 -34.80 14.40 14.67
CA GLU A 344 -34.63 13.62 13.44
C GLU A 344 -34.23 14.52 12.27
N ARG A 345 -32.96 14.43 11.85
CA ARG A 345 -32.40 15.12 10.68
C ARG A 345 -32.07 14.11 9.59
N VAL A 346 -32.20 14.53 8.33
CA VAL A 346 -31.75 13.74 7.18
C VAL A 346 -30.22 13.68 7.17
N ARG A 347 -29.54 14.78 7.49
CA ARG A 347 -28.08 14.73 7.63
C ARG A 347 -27.68 14.23 9.01
N GLU A 348 -26.88 13.19 9.02
CA GLU A 348 -26.28 12.64 10.23
C GLU A 348 -24.95 13.37 10.50
N TYR A 349 -24.97 14.36 11.40
CA TYR A 349 -23.76 15.10 11.76
C TYR A 349 -22.78 14.28 12.58
N TYR A 350 -23.30 13.30 13.29
CA TYR A 350 -22.59 12.33 14.09
C TYR A 350 -23.31 10.99 13.95
N ARG A 351 -22.52 9.95 13.77
CA ARG A 351 -22.93 8.57 13.96
C ARG A 351 -22.26 8.15 15.25
N GLU A 352 -23.03 7.62 16.21
CA GLU A 352 -22.41 6.76 17.22
C GLU A 352 -21.60 5.73 16.44
N ASP A 353 -20.37 5.48 16.86
CA ASP A 353 -19.49 4.51 16.22
C ASP A 353 -20.27 3.19 16.11
N ALA A 354 -20.97 2.99 14.99
CA ALA A 354 -21.38 1.70 14.52
C ALA A 354 -20.05 1.00 14.42
N GLU A 355 -19.77 0.15 15.42
CA GLU A 355 -18.52 -0.57 15.65
C GLU A 355 -17.55 -0.27 14.53
N SER A 356 -16.67 0.75 14.72
CA SER A 356 -15.70 1.20 13.69
C SER A 356 -15.41 0.01 12.82
N PRO A 357 -15.60 0.02 11.48
CA PRO A 357 -15.52 -1.20 10.63
C PRO A 357 -14.17 -1.94 10.76
N TYR A 358 -13.26 -1.35 11.55
CA TYR A 358 -11.99 -1.85 11.99
C TYR A 358 -11.90 -1.92 13.53
N ASN A 359 -12.85 -2.57 14.20
CA ASN A 359 -12.86 -2.66 15.65
C ASN A 359 -11.63 -3.47 16.11
N PHE A 360 -10.86 -2.94 17.06
CA PHE A 360 -9.61 -3.60 17.46
C PHE A 360 -9.84 -5.00 18.04
N LYS A 361 -11.02 -5.27 18.64
CA LYS A 361 -11.40 -6.62 19.06
C LYS A 361 -11.41 -7.59 17.88
N ASP A 362 -11.83 -7.16 16.70
CA ASP A 362 -11.86 -7.98 15.48
C ASP A 362 -10.48 -8.11 14.86
N LEU A 363 -9.67 -7.04 14.86
CA LEU A 363 -8.24 -7.11 14.53
C LEU A 363 -7.50 -8.11 15.44
N PHE A 364 -7.79 -8.10 16.75
CA PHE A 364 -7.20 -9.02 17.72
C PHE A 364 -7.70 -10.46 17.55
N LYS A 365 -8.93 -10.69 17.06
CA LYS A 365 -9.37 -12.03 16.63
C LYS A 365 -8.49 -12.58 15.51
N LEU A 366 -8.07 -11.73 14.54
CA LEU A 366 -7.11 -12.14 13.50
C LEU A 366 -5.74 -12.49 14.09
N PHE A 367 -5.21 -11.70 15.03
CA PHE A 367 -3.96 -12.03 15.70
C PHE A 367 -4.07 -13.29 16.57
N LYS A 368 -5.22 -13.50 17.23
CA LYS A 368 -5.49 -14.74 17.98
C LYS A 368 -5.54 -15.96 17.04
N SER A 369 -5.97 -15.82 15.79
CA SER A 369 -5.90 -16.92 14.81
C SER A 369 -4.47 -17.46 14.65
N GLN A 370 -3.43 -16.62 14.82
CA GLN A 370 -2.03 -17.07 14.82
C GLN A 370 -1.74 -18.08 15.95
N THR A 371 -2.40 -17.95 17.10
CA THR A 371 -2.27 -18.91 18.23
C THR A 371 -3.03 -20.22 18.00
N VAL A 372 -4.08 -20.22 17.16
CA VAL A 372 -4.78 -21.46 16.75
C VAL A 372 -3.92 -22.23 15.73
N TYR A 373 -3.18 -21.52 14.87
CA TYR A 373 -2.26 -22.14 13.91
C TYR A 373 -1.04 -22.81 14.55
N SER A 374 -0.56 -22.33 15.70
CA SER A 374 0.46 -23.07 16.46
C SER A 374 -0.03 -24.45 16.91
N PHE A 375 -1.33 -24.61 17.20
CA PHE A 375 -1.91 -25.94 17.49
C PHE A 375 -2.01 -26.82 16.24
N LEU A 376 -2.36 -26.26 15.07
CA LEU A 376 -2.36 -27.00 13.81
C LEU A 376 -0.95 -27.48 13.44
N SER A 377 0.05 -26.60 13.56
CA SER A 377 1.46 -26.95 13.36
C SER A 377 1.91 -28.06 14.30
N GLN A 378 1.44 -28.06 15.55
CA GLN A 378 1.74 -29.11 16.51
C GLN A 378 1.06 -30.44 16.12
N ALA A 379 -0.21 -30.43 15.72
CA ALA A 379 -0.90 -31.63 15.25
C ALA A 379 -0.24 -32.23 13.98
N LEU A 380 0.23 -31.37 13.06
CA LEU A 380 1.00 -31.79 11.89
C LEU A 380 2.35 -32.37 12.29
N SER A 381 3.08 -31.74 13.22
CA SER A 381 4.36 -32.26 13.73
C SER A 381 4.17 -33.61 14.44
N GLU A 382 3.17 -33.75 15.30
CA GLU A 382 2.87 -35.01 16.01
C GLU A 382 2.44 -36.13 15.05
N ALA A 383 1.66 -35.79 14.01
CA ALA A 383 1.33 -36.73 12.95
C ALA A 383 2.58 -37.18 12.19
N VAL A 384 3.43 -36.24 11.77
CA VAL A 384 4.69 -36.53 11.06
C VAL A 384 5.62 -37.37 11.92
N ASP A 385 5.83 -37.03 13.20
CA ASP A 385 6.68 -37.80 14.12
C ASP A 385 6.18 -39.24 14.32
N LYS A 386 4.86 -39.46 14.22
CA LYS A 386 4.25 -40.80 14.26
C LYS A 386 4.52 -41.62 13.00
N PHE A 387 4.61 -40.97 11.83
CA PHE A 387 4.85 -41.64 10.55
C PHE A 387 6.34 -41.75 10.18
N VAL A 388 7.16 -40.81 10.64
CA VAL A 388 8.62 -40.74 10.37
C VAL A 388 9.34 -40.31 11.66
N PRO A 389 9.60 -41.21 12.61
CA PRO A 389 10.36 -40.88 13.81
C PRO A 389 11.79 -40.48 13.44
N GLY A 390 12.22 -39.29 13.88
CA GLY A 390 13.53 -38.72 13.56
C GLY A 390 14.33 -38.31 14.80
N VAL A 391 15.65 -38.21 14.66
CA VAL A 391 16.58 -37.70 15.67
C VAL A 391 16.92 -36.25 15.36
N ALA A 392 16.49 -35.31 16.20
CA ALA A 392 16.89 -33.90 16.09
C ALA A 392 18.25 -33.65 16.76
N ILE A 393 18.82 -32.45 16.55
CA ILE A 393 20.10 -32.04 17.17
C ILE A 393 20.04 -32.13 18.69
N ASP A 394 18.92 -31.74 19.30
CA ASP A 394 18.76 -31.77 20.76
C ASP A 394 18.77 -33.21 21.30
N ASP A 395 18.26 -34.17 20.54
CA ASP A 395 18.27 -35.59 20.89
C ASP A 395 19.67 -36.17 20.71
N ALA A 396 20.33 -35.83 19.60
CA ALA A 396 21.74 -36.17 19.37
C ALA A 396 22.67 -35.58 20.43
N ALA A 397 22.39 -34.37 20.93
CA ALA A 397 23.18 -33.74 21.99
C ALA A 397 23.03 -34.45 23.33
N LYS A 398 21.80 -34.89 23.68
CA LYS A 398 21.56 -35.69 24.90
C LYS A 398 22.25 -37.05 24.82
N GLU A 399 22.12 -37.73 23.69
CA GLU A 399 22.74 -39.02 23.44
C GLU A 399 24.27 -38.93 23.48
N ILE A 400 24.86 -37.86 22.95
CA ILE A 400 26.30 -37.58 23.11
C ILE A 400 26.65 -37.30 24.57
N GLN A 401 25.83 -36.58 25.33
CA GLN A 401 26.06 -36.35 26.76
C GLN A 401 25.99 -37.64 27.58
N GLU A 402 25.07 -38.53 27.25
CA GLU A 402 24.97 -39.87 27.84
C GLU A 402 26.24 -40.68 27.53
N ARG A 403 26.69 -40.72 26.26
CA ARG A 403 27.97 -41.35 25.87
C ARG A 403 29.20 -40.74 26.53
N ILE A 404 29.21 -39.43 26.79
CA ILE A 404 30.28 -38.76 27.55
C ILE A 404 30.24 -39.18 29.02
N THR A 405 29.05 -39.38 29.58
CA THR A 405 28.86 -39.82 30.97
C THR A 405 29.26 -41.29 31.14
N GLU A 406 28.81 -42.17 30.24
CA GLU A 406 29.26 -43.57 30.17
C GLU A 406 30.79 -43.65 30.04
N PHE A 407 31.38 -42.82 29.17
CA PHE A 407 32.84 -42.77 29.04
C PHE A 407 33.55 -42.33 30.33
N ARG A 408 32.94 -41.47 31.16
CA ARG A 408 33.51 -41.11 32.47
C ARG A 408 33.44 -42.30 33.42
N ASP A 409 32.31 -42.97 33.48
CA ASP A 409 32.07 -44.11 34.37
C ASP A 409 32.97 -45.30 34.00
N GLU A 410 33.16 -45.58 32.71
CA GLU A 410 34.07 -46.64 32.22
C GLU A 410 35.55 -46.38 32.51
N ASN A 411 35.94 -45.12 32.76
CA ASN A 411 37.33 -44.72 32.96
C ASN A 411 37.61 -44.23 34.39
N ASP A 412 36.70 -44.48 35.34
CA ASP A 412 36.78 -44.06 36.76
C ASP A 412 37.10 -42.55 36.95
N LEU A 413 36.59 -41.70 36.04
CA LEU A 413 36.81 -40.25 36.09
C LEU A 413 35.73 -39.57 36.93
N SER A 414 36.14 -38.85 37.97
CA SER A 414 35.25 -38.02 38.78
C SER A 414 34.69 -36.84 37.98
N ARG A 415 33.64 -36.18 38.47
CA ARG A 415 33.08 -34.98 37.82
C ARG A 415 34.08 -33.83 37.70
N GLU A 416 35.12 -33.81 38.55
CA GLU A 416 36.16 -32.78 38.59
C GLU A 416 37.37 -33.11 37.69
N ASP A 417 37.47 -34.35 37.19
CA ASP A 417 38.57 -34.76 36.33
C ASP A 417 38.40 -34.24 34.89
N SER A 418 39.51 -33.75 34.32
CA SER A 418 39.58 -33.24 32.94
C SER A 418 39.40 -34.39 31.95
N LEU A 419 38.43 -34.28 31.04
CA LEU A 419 38.25 -35.26 29.95
C LEU A 419 39.43 -35.18 28.96
N PRO A 420 39.88 -36.30 28.38
CA PRO A 420 40.87 -36.28 27.31
C PRO A 420 40.31 -35.64 26.03
N LEU A 421 41.17 -35.15 25.15
CA LEU A 421 40.75 -34.61 23.85
C LEU A 421 40.11 -35.72 22.99
N LYS A 422 38.77 -35.77 22.96
CA LYS A 422 38.00 -36.79 22.23
C LYS A 422 36.76 -36.20 21.57
N ALA A 423 36.49 -36.63 20.34
CA ALA A 423 35.31 -36.25 19.58
C ALA A 423 34.19 -37.29 19.76
N PHE A 424 33.01 -36.84 20.13
CA PHE A 424 31.78 -37.64 20.15
C PHE A 424 30.88 -37.12 19.03
N VAL A 425 30.35 -38.02 18.20
CA VAL A 425 29.52 -37.66 17.03
C VAL A 425 28.29 -38.54 17.00
N TYR A 426 27.17 -37.98 16.58
CA TYR A 426 25.89 -38.67 16.43
C TYR A 426 25.14 -38.18 15.18
N PRO A 427 24.56 -39.08 14.36
CA PRO A 427 23.79 -38.69 13.19
C PRO A 427 22.44 -38.07 13.56
N THR A 428 22.00 -37.07 12.82
CA THR A 428 20.68 -36.44 12.96
C THR A 428 19.87 -36.66 11.68
N ALA A 429 18.60 -37.03 11.80
CA ALA A 429 17.70 -37.15 10.67
C ALA A 429 16.28 -36.85 11.15
N ASN A 430 15.65 -35.78 10.67
CA ASN A 430 14.28 -35.46 11.05
C ASN A 430 13.47 -34.91 9.86
N VAL A 431 12.17 -35.13 9.93
CA VAL A 431 11.20 -34.53 8.99
C VAL A 431 10.26 -33.67 9.82
N SER A 432 9.95 -32.48 9.34
CA SER A 432 9.01 -31.59 10.01
C SER A 432 8.07 -30.95 9.01
N ALA A 433 6.84 -30.70 9.45
CA ALA A 433 5.87 -29.93 8.68
C ALA A 433 5.23 -28.88 9.59
N TYR A 434 5.00 -27.69 9.06
CA TYR A 434 4.34 -26.62 9.80
C TYR A 434 3.50 -25.76 8.88
N ALA A 435 2.47 -25.15 9.47
CA ALA A 435 1.55 -24.26 8.77
C ALA A 435 1.28 -23.03 9.64
N HIS A 436 1.46 -21.85 9.07
CA HIS A 436 1.26 -20.60 9.80
C HIS A 436 0.66 -19.50 8.95
N ARG A 437 0.02 -18.54 9.62
CA ARG A 437 -0.59 -17.36 9.02
C ARG A 437 0.04 -16.10 9.60
N ASN A 438 0.46 -15.19 8.73
CA ASN A 438 0.90 -13.85 9.09
C ASN A 438 -0.08 -12.82 8.57
N VAL A 439 -0.39 -11.82 9.41
CA VAL A 439 -1.16 -10.64 8.99
C VAL A 439 -0.16 -9.52 8.77
N VAL A 440 -0.04 -9.05 7.53
CA VAL A 440 0.88 -7.98 7.15
C VAL A 440 0.08 -6.74 6.82
N PHE A 441 0.51 -5.59 7.32
CA PHE A 441 -0.05 -4.29 6.97
C PHE A 441 0.88 -3.58 6.00
N GLY A 442 0.34 -3.04 4.90
CA GLY A 442 1.10 -2.28 3.92
C GLY A 442 1.67 -3.13 2.78
N GLN A 443 2.98 -3.06 2.57
CA GLN A 443 3.65 -3.70 1.45
C GLN A 443 4.29 -5.04 1.83
N GLN A 444 4.04 -6.07 1.02
CA GLN A 444 4.70 -7.37 1.08
C GLN A 444 4.91 -7.90 -0.35
N PHE A 445 6.09 -8.46 -0.65
CA PHE A 445 6.46 -9.00 -1.97
C PHE A 445 6.17 -8.03 -3.15
N GLY A 446 6.36 -6.73 -2.92
CA GLY A 446 6.15 -5.69 -3.94
C GLY A 446 4.70 -5.21 -4.13
N ARG A 447 3.71 -5.78 -3.43
CA ARG A 447 2.30 -5.34 -3.52
C ARG A 447 1.87 -4.60 -2.27
N SER A 448 1.11 -3.51 -2.45
CA SER A 448 0.61 -2.65 -1.38
C SER A 448 -0.89 -2.88 -1.16
N ALA A 449 -1.29 -3.33 0.03
CA ALA A 449 -2.69 -3.34 0.44
C ALA A 449 -2.84 -2.94 1.93
N PRO A 450 -4.01 -2.44 2.36
CA PRO A 450 -4.23 -2.11 3.77
C PRO A 450 -3.95 -3.29 4.70
N ILE A 451 -4.41 -4.48 4.33
CA ILE A 451 -4.20 -5.75 5.03
C ILE A 451 -3.87 -6.83 4.00
N GLN A 452 -2.89 -7.66 4.29
CA GLN A 452 -2.55 -8.85 3.52
C GLN A 452 -2.50 -10.05 4.46
N LEU A 453 -3.14 -11.14 4.06
CA LEU A 453 -3.01 -12.43 4.73
C LEU A 453 -1.96 -13.25 3.98
N VAL A 454 -0.95 -13.72 4.71
CA VAL A 454 0.12 -14.57 4.18
C VAL A 454 -0.01 -15.92 4.85
N ASP A 455 -0.45 -16.92 4.10
CA ASP A 455 -0.55 -18.31 4.54
C ASP A 455 0.63 -19.10 4.00
N THR A 456 1.35 -19.80 4.88
CA THR A 456 2.50 -20.61 4.49
C THR A 456 2.39 -22.01 5.06
N ILE A 457 2.52 -23.01 4.17
CA ILE A 457 2.70 -24.42 4.51
C ILE A 457 4.12 -24.80 4.14
N SER A 458 4.81 -25.48 5.04
CA SER A 458 6.20 -25.90 4.87
C SER A 458 6.37 -27.35 5.23
N ALA A 459 7.19 -28.04 4.45
CA ALA A 459 7.73 -29.35 4.78
C ALA A 459 9.26 -29.27 4.69
N SER A 460 9.95 -29.87 5.64
CA SER A 460 11.41 -29.93 5.69
C SER A 460 11.90 -31.32 6.01
N ALA A 461 12.96 -31.75 5.35
CA ALA A 461 13.74 -32.92 5.71
C ALA A 461 15.17 -32.47 6.04
N ASN A 462 15.63 -32.77 7.25
CA ASN A 462 16.99 -32.50 7.71
C ASN A 462 17.73 -33.82 7.85
N LEU A 463 18.95 -33.87 7.34
CA LEU A 463 19.89 -34.96 7.54
C LEU A 463 21.25 -34.36 7.90
N GLY A 464 21.93 -34.90 8.89
CA GLY A 464 23.20 -34.34 9.33
C GLY A 464 23.93 -35.18 10.35
N VAL A 465 24.97 -34.59 10.89
CA VAL A 465 25.76 -35.09 12.00
C VAL A 465 25.98 -33.96 12.99
N PHE A 466 25.87 -34.29 14.27
CA PHE A 466 26.17 -33.40 15.37
C PHE A 466 27.32 -34.00 16.18
N GLY A 467 28.27 -33.19 16.61
CA GLY A 467 29.41 -33.66 17.40
C GLY A 467 29.85 -32.66 18.45
N MET A 468 30.44 -33.19 19.52
CA MET A 468 31.07 -32.42 20.60
C MET A 468 32.52 -32.85 20.78
N LEU A 469 33.40 -31.88 21.02
CA LEU A 469 34.79 -32.10 21.39
C LEU A 469 34.92 -31.94 22.90
N THR A 470 35.49 -32.94 23.56
CA THR A 470 35.84 -32.92 24.98
C THR A 470 37.34 -32.66 25.14
N GLY A 471 37.82 -32.25 26.32
CA GLY A 471 39.25 -32.10 26.61
C GLY A 471 40.00 -30.94 25.97
N VAL A 472 39.28 -29.97 25.38
CA VAL A 472 39.86 -28.70 24.91
C VAL A 472 40.10 -27.75 26.09
N SER A 473 39.24 -27.80 27.11
CA SER A 473 39.34 -27.12 28.41
C SER A 473 38.30 -27.74 29.35
N ASP A 474 38.50 -27.68 30.67
CA ASP A 474 37.54 -28.15 31.68
C ASP A 474 36.20 -27.40 31.65
N THR A 475 36.16 -26.27 30.94
CA THR A 475 34.99 -25.38 30.90
C THR A 475 34.42 -25.21 29.47
N VAL A 476 35.24 -25.37 28.42
CA VAL A 476 34.79 -25.16 27.03
C VAL A 476 34.52 -26.50 26.35
N ILE A 477 33.27 -26.72 25.93
CA ILE A 477 32.86 -27.87 25.10
C ILE A 477 32.48 -27.33 23.71
N PRO A 478 33.42 -27.29 22.75
CA PRO A 478 33.06 -26.92 21.39
C PRO A 478 32.16 -27.99 20.77
N SER A 479 31.16 -27.54 20.01
CA SER A 479 30.32 -28.41 19.20
C SER A 479 30.45 -28.05 17.72
N MET A 480 30.31 -29.05 16.88
CA MET A 480 30.23 -28.90 15.44
C MET A 480 28.99 -29.62 14.92
N SER A 481 28.35 -29.06 13.90
CA SER A 481 27.31 -29.79 13.19
C SER A 481 27.40 -29.51 11.70
N ALA A 482 27.09 -30.53 10.92
CA ALA A 482 26.97 -30.47 9.48
C ALA A 482 25.62 -31.06 9.10
N GLN A 483 24.76 -30.25 8.50
CA GLN A 483 23.39 -30.64 8.17
C GLN A 483 23.03 -30.19 6.75
N ALA A 484 22.38 -31.08 6.02
CA ALA A 484 21.64 -30.77 4.81
C ALA A 484 20.15 -30.70 5.16
N ASN A 485 19.55 -29.53 4.98
CA ASN A 485 18.13 -29.31 5.22
C ASN A 485 17.44 -28.91 3.93
N LEU A 486 16.65 -29.83 3.38
CA LEU A 486 15.78 -29.61 2.23
C LEU A 486 14.44 -29.10 2.72
N VAL A 487 14.02 -27.92 2.27
CA VAL A 487 12.75 -27.31 2.67
C VAL A 487 11.96 -26.91 1.43
N ARG A 488 10.69 -27.33 1.39
CA ARG A 488 9.70 -26.89 0.40
C ARG A 488 8.60 -26.09 1.09
N ASN A 489 8.35 -24.88 0.59
CA ASN A 489 7.31 -23.98 1.11
C ASN A 489 6.31 -23.63 0.03
N TYR A 490 5.03 -23.63 0.39
CA TYR A 490 3.93 -23.06 -0.39
C TYR A 490 3.40 -21.85 0.37
N THR A 491 3.46 -20.67 -0.25
CA THR A 491 3.00 -19.42 0.35
C THR A 491 1.94 -18.77 -0.53
N HIS A 492 0.79 -18.45 0.05
CA HIS A 492 -0.27 -17.69 -0.60
C HIS A 492 -0.41 -16.32 0.06
N VAL A 493 -0.39 -15.28 -0.74
CA VAL A 493 -0.49 -13.88 -0.31
C VAL A 493 -1.76 -13.30 -0.88
N ARG A 494 -2.69 -12.94 0.00
CA ARG A 494 -4.00 -12.43 -0.36
C ARG A 494 -4.21 -11.00 0.14
N PRO A 495 -4.40 -10.01 -0.75
CA PRO A 495 -4.81 -8.67 -0.33
C PRO A 495 -6.27 -8.69 0.14
N MET A 496 -6.55 -8.03 1.26
CA MET A 496 -7.90 -7.91 1.81
C MET A 496 -8.43 -6.49 1.57
N PRO A 497 -9.67 -6.35 1.06
CA PRO A 497 -10.26 -5.03 0.79
C PRO A 497 -10.56 -4.25 2.07
N ASP A 498 -10.99 -4.94 3.12
CA ASP A 498 -11.36 -4.37 4.41
C ASP A 498 -11.22 -5.40 5.56
N LEU A 499 -11.33 -4.93 6.81
CA LEU A 499 -11.15 -5.77 7.98
C LEU A 499 -12.37 -6.64 8.27
N ASP A 500 -13.59 -6.19 7.95
CA ASP A 500 -14.79 -7.02 8.10
C ASP A 500 -14.67 -8.29 7.24
N THR A 501 -14.24 -8.15 5.99
CA THR A 501 -13.96 -9.26 5.06
C THR A 501 -12.82 -10.14 5.57
N ALA A 502 -11.80 -9.56 6.19
CA ALA A 502 -10.69 -10.32 6.76
C ALA A 502 -11.11 -11.10 8.02
N THR A 503 -11.97 -10.52 8.87
CA THR A 503 -12.38 -11.03 10.19
C THR A 503 -13.61 -11.94 10.13
N SER A 504 -14.48 -11.79 9.13
CA SER A 504 -15.62 -12.65 8.85
C SER A 504 -15.21 -14.02 8.29
N GLN A 505 -13.93 -14.21 7.96
CA GLN A 505 -13.39 -15.52 7.65
C GLN A 505 -13.41 -16.36 8.93
N GLU A 506 -14.35 -17.30 9.04
CA GLU A 506 -14.38 -18.26 10.15
C GLU A 506 -13.09 -19.09 10.20
N TRP A 507 -12.70 -19.58 11.39
CA TRP A 507 -11.49 -20.41 11.55
C TRP A 507 -11.46 -21.67 10.67
N LYS A 508 -12.64 -22.19 10.27
CA LYS A 508 -12.80 -23.30 9.32
C LYS A 508 -12.55 -22.89 7.85
N LYS A 509 -12.57 -21.59 7.56
CA LYS A 509 -12.31 -20.93 6.25
C LYS A 509 -10.98 -20.18 6.24
N ILE A 510 -10.16 -20.37 7.28
CA ILE A 510 -8.96 -19.58 7.56
C ILE A 510 -7.67 -20.25 7.06
N LEU A 511 -7.64 -21.51 6.65
CA LEU A 511 -6.82 -21.88 5.47
C LEU A 511 -7.62 -21.42 4.26
N VAL A 512 -7.09 -21.07 3.09
CA VAL A 512 -7.93 -21.01 1.89
C VAL A 512 -8.18 -22.45 1.45
N PRO A 513 -9.16 -23.21 2.00
CA PRO A 513 -9.15 -24.66 1.89
C PRO A 513 -9.61 -25.02 0.49
N SER A 514 -10.45 -24.20 -0.16
CA SER A 514 -10.82 -24.35 -1.56
C SER A 514 -9.59 -24.26 -2.46
N LEU A 515 -8.84 -23.15 -2.41
CA LEU A 515 -7.66 -22.97 -3.26
C LEU A 515 -6.55 -23.99 -2.95
N MET A 516 -6.29 -24.29 -1.68
CA MET A 516 -5.28 -25.30 -1.30
C MET A 516 -5.74 -26.73 -1.57
N LYS A 517 -7.05 -27.03 -1.51
CA LYS A 517 -7.62 -28.33 -1.91
C LYS A 517 -7.60 -28.47 -3.42
N SER A 518 -7.96 -27.44 -4.18
CA SER A 518 -7.85 -27.39 -5.64
C SER A 518 -6.39 -27.55 -6.07
N LEU A 519 -5.46 -26.87 -5.41
CA LEU A 519 -4.04 -27.08 -5.61
C LEU A 519 -3.62 -28.52 -5.26
N GLY A 520 -4.11 -29.06 -4.14
CA GLY A 520 -3.87 -30.46 -3.76
C GLY A 520 -4.39 -31.45 -4.80
N GLN A 521 -5.55 -31.17 -5.41
CA GLN A 521 -6.10 -31.96 -6.52
C GLN A 521 -5.16 -31.90 -7.73
N ILE A 522 -4.72 -30.70 -8.13
CA ILE A 522 -3.75 -30.51 -9.23
C ILE A 522 -2.43 -31.25 -8.94
N ILE A 523 -1.92 -31.18 -7.71
CA ILE A 523 -0.64 -31.80 -7.31
C ILE A 523 -0.74 -33.32 -7.21
N SER A 524 -1.90 -33.86 -6.80
CA SER A 524 -2.06 -35.29 -6.50
C SER A 524 -1.80 -36.22 -7.69
N ASN A 525 -1.81 -35.73 -8.94
CA ASN A 525 -1.58 -36.49 -10.19
C ASN A 525 -2.46 -37.75 -10.41
N GLU A 526 -3.30 -38.12 -9.45
CA GLU A 526 -4.20 -39.27 -9.47
C GLU A 526 -5.54 -38.93 -10.15
N SER A 527 -5.47 -38.55 -11.43
CA SER A 527 -6.68 -38.52 -12.26
C SER A 527 -6.98 -39.94 -12.74
N VAL A 528 -7.87 -40.65 -12.03
CA VAL A 528 -8.27 -42.01 -12.40
C VAL A 528 -9.32 -41.94 -13.53
N CYS A 529 -9.10 -42.71 -14.60
CA CYS A 529 -10.07 -42.87 -15.69
C CYS A 529 -11.34 -43.56 -15.18
N SER A 530 -12.52 -43.12 -15.65
CA SER A 530 -13.80 -43.73 -15.27
C SER A 530 -14.02 -45.11 -15.91
N LEU A 531 -13.30 -45.42 -16.99
CA LEU A 531 -13.37 -46.68 -17.73
C LEU A 531 -12.41 -47.70 -17.09
N GLN A 532 -12.88 -48.44 -16.07
CA GLN A 532 -12.05 -49.37 -15.29
C GLN A 532 -12.16 -50.84 -15.74
N SER A 533 -13.07 -51.18 -16.65
CA SER A 533 -13.29 -52.55 -17.16
C SER A 533 -13.28 -52.63 -18.69
N GLU A 534 -13.14 -53.85 -19.23
CA GLU A 534 -13.15 -54.14 -20.68
C GLU A 534 -14.47 -53.73 -21.38
N VAL A 535 -15.55 -53.63 -20.59
CA VAL A 535 -16.87 -53.16 -20.99
C VAL A 535 -17.40 -52.23 -19.91
N ASN A 536 -17.83 -51.01 -20.27
CA ASN A 536 -18.36 -50.01 -19.33
C ASN A 536 -19.76 -49.58 -19.76
N VAL A 537 -20.66 -49.43 -18.79
CA VAL A 537 -22.04 -48.98 -19.02
C VAL A 537 -22.15 -47.53 -18.58
N VAL A 538 -22.47 -46.64 -19.51
CA VAL A 538 -22.60 -45.19 -19.29
C VAL A 538 -24.03 -44.77 -19.59
N TYR A 539 -24.71 -44.19 -18.61
CA TYR A 539 -26.06 -43.64 -18.76
C TYR A 539 -25.97 -42.17 -19.17
N SER A 540 -26.74 -41.77 -20.18
CA SER A 540 -26.78 -40.40 -20.69
C SER A 540 -28.19 -40.03 -21.17
N THR A 541 -28.42 -38.74 -21.45
CA THR A 541 -29.69 -38.22 -21.96
C THR A 541 -29.47 -37.47 -23.26
N ILE A 542 -30.23 -37.81 -24.30
CA ILE A 542 -30.22 -37.07 -25.58
C ILE A 542 -31.64 -36.63 -25.88
N ASN A 543 -31.84 -35.32 -26.06
CA ASN A 543 -33.15 -34.72 -26.36
C ASN A 543 -34.27 -35.04 -25.35
N GLY A 544 -33.92 -35.41 -24.11
CA GLY A 544 -34.87 -35.75 -23.05
C GLY A 544 -35.19 -37.24 -22.92
N ASP A 545 -34.62 -38.09 -23.78
CA ASP A 545 -34.73 -39.55 -23.69
C ASP A 545 -33.46 -40.15 -23.06
N ASP A 546 -33.66 -41.11 -22.14
CA ASP A 546 -32.58 -41.84 -21.48
C ASP A 546 -31.96 -42.85 -22.45
N ILE A 547 -30.64 -42.80 -22.63
CA ILE A 547 -29.85 -43.70 -23.48
C ILE A 547 -28.75 -44.35 -22.65
N VAL A 548 -28.54 -45.64 -22.87
CA VAL A 548 -27.51 -46.44 -22.20
C VAL A 548 -26.44 -46.84 -23.21
N TYR A 549 -25.23 -46.33 -23.03
CA TYR A 549 -24.08 -46.69 -23.84
C TYR A 549 -23.30 -47.82 -23.19
N ILE A 550 -23.15 -48.94 -23.90
CA ILE A 550 -22.21 -50.00 -23.54
C ILE A 550 -20.96 -49.79 -24.37
N LYS A 551 -19.98 -49.12 -23.77
CA LYS A 551 -18.68 -48.85 -24.37
C LYS A 551 -17.78 -50.07 -24.19
N TYR A 552 -17.14 -50.55 -25.26
CA TYR A 552 -16.22 -51.70 -25.20
C TYR A 552 -14.95 -51.43 -26.01
N ASP A 553 -13.83 -51.99 -25.56
CA ASP A 553 -12.55 -51.81 -26.25
C ASP A 553 -12.52 -52.58 -27.58
N ARG A 554 -12.17 -51.89 -28.67
CA ARG A 554 -11.98 -52.52 -29.98
C ARG A 554 -10.68 -53.33 -30.07
N ASP A 555 -9.70 -53.06 -29.22
CA ASP A 555 -8.34 -53.62 -29.29
C ASP A 555 -8.16 -54.84 -28.38
N ILE A 556 -9.14 -55.15 -27.51
CA ILE A 556 -9.14 -56.33 -26.62
C ILE A 556 -9.90 -57.51 -27.28
N PRO A 557 -9.26 -58.68 -27.45
CA PRO A 557 -9.95 -59.89 -27.91
C PRO A 557 -11.10 -60.27 -26.96
N ASN A 558 -12.30 -60.52 -27.49
CA ASN A 558 -13.54 -60.88 -26.78
C ASN A 558 -14.32 -59.73 -26.09
N ALA A 559 -13.83 -58.49 -26.07
CA ALA A 559 -14.54 -57.37 -25.44
C ALA A 559 -15.91 -57.08 -26.10
N ARG A 560 -16.03 -57.29 -27.41
CA ARG A 560 -17.32 -57.19 -28.13
C ARG A 560 -18.33 -58.24 -27.68
N GLU A 561 -17.90 -59.47 -27.43
CA GLU A 561 -18.77 -60.56 -26.97
C GLU A 561 -19.24 -60.32 -25.53
N LEU A 562 -18.34 -59.82 -24.68
CA LEU A 562 -18.65 -59.35 -23.32
C LEU A 562 -19.65 -58.19 -23.33
N ALA A 563 -19.52 -57.25 -24.27
CA ALA A 563 -20.45 -56.13 -24.41
C ALA A 563 -21.85 -56.57 -24.83
N ILE A 564 -21.94 -57.56 -25.72
CA ILE A 564 -23.20 -58.19 -26.13
C ILE A 564 -23.82 -58.96 -24.96
N ALA A 565 -23.02 -59.70 -24.17
CA ALA A 565 -23.50 -60.37 -22.97
C ALA A 565 -24.04 -59.38 -21.93
N ARG A 566 -23.33 -58.26 -21.72
CA ARG A 566 -23.76 -57.18 -20.81
C ARG A 566 -25.03 -56.49 -21.28
N ARG A 567 -25.20 -56.32 -22.61
CA ARG A 567 -26.46 -55.85 -23.20
C ARG A 567 -27.62 -56.78 -22.88
N ALA A 568 -27.43 -58.09 -23.04
CA ALA A 568 -28.46 -59.08 -22.74
C ALA A 568 -28.86 -59.06 -21.24
N GLU A 569 -27.91 -58.83 -20.34
CA GLU A 569 -28.17 -58.68 -18.90
C GLU A 569 -28.94 -57.41 -18.55
N LEU A 570 -28.64 -56.28 -19.21
CA LEU A 570 -29.39 -55.03 -19.01
C LEU A 570 -30.84 -55.14 -19.51
N ILE A 571 -31.06 -55.87 -20.60
CA ILE A 571 -32.40 -56.15 -21.13
C ILE A 571 -33.18 -57.04 -20.14
N THR A 572 -32.56 -58.11 -19.61
CA THR A 572 -33.24 -59.01 -18.66
C THR A 572 -33.50 -58.37 -17.30
N SER A 573 -32.72 -57.36 -16.91
CA SER A 573 -32.95 -56.56 -15.68
C SER A 573 -33.95 -55.41 -15.86
N GLY A 574 -34.56 -55.26 -17.03
CA GLY A 574 -35.69 -54.35 -17.27
C GLY A 574 -35.37 -53.05 -18.02
N THR A 575 -34.16 -52.92 -18.58
CA THR A 575 -33.79 -51.77 -19.44
C THR A 575 -34.36 -51.98 -20.85
N ASN A 576 -35.03 -50.97 -21.42
CA ASN A 576 -35.60 -51.07 -22.76
C ASN A 576 -34.49 -51.31 -23.81
N GLU A 577 -34.69 -52.26 -24.72
CA GLU A 577 -33.69 -52.62 -25.73
C GLU A 577 -33.37 -51.46 -26.68
N ASP A 578 -34.37 -50.65 -27.00
CA ASP A 578 -34.27 -49.55 -27.97
C ASP A 578 -33.38 -48.39 -27.49
N ILE A 579 -33.07 -48.34 -26.18
CA ILE A 579 -32.24 -47.29 -25.59
C ILE A 579 -30.79 -47.73 -25.35
N ILE A 580 -30.44 -48.99 -25.64
CA ILE A 580 -29.08 -49.52 -25.39
C ILE A 580 -28.24 -49.52 -26.66
N LEU A 581 -27.18 -48.72 -26.67
CA LEU A 581 -26.23 -48.58 -27.79
C LEU A 581 -24.87 -49.17 -27.45
N LEU A 582 -24.38 -50.08 -28.30
CA LEU A 582 -23.02 -50.62 -28.21
C LEU A 582 -22.06 -49.68 -28.97
N VAL A 583 -21.05 -49.17 -28.27
CA VAL A 583 -20.09 -48.21 -28.84
C VAL A 583 -18.68 -48.78 -28.77
N PRO A 584 -18.04 -49.09 -29.91
CA PRO A 584 -16.63 -49.43 -29.91
C PRO A 584 -15.81 -48.18 -29.59
N ILE A 585 -14.95 -48.27 -28.59
CA ILE A 585 -14.00 -47.22 -28.22
C ILE A 585 -12.58 -47.78 -28.18
N ASN A 586 -11.58 -46.91 -28.19
CA ASN A 586 -10.24 -47.25 -27.71
C ASN A 586 -10.15 -46.70 -26.29
N ILE A 587 -10.03 -47.58 -25.30
CA ILE A 587 -10.05 -47.17 -23.89
C ILE A 587 -8.87 -46.25 -23.57
N GLU A 588 -7.70 -46.49 -24.18
CA GLU A 588 -6.51 -45.67 -23.94
C GLU A 588 -6.68 -44.22 -24.44
N GLU A 589 -7.25 -44.03 -25.64
CA GLU A 589 -7.53 -42.72 -26.23
C GLU A 589 -8.61 -41.97 -25.42
N GLU A 590 -9.73 -42.63 -25.09
CA GLU A 590 -10.81 -42.03 -24.30
C GLU A 590 -10.37 -41.70 -22.87
N CYS A 591 -9.60 -42.59 -22.22
CA CYS A 591 -9.05 -42.32 -20.90
C CYS A 591 -8.06 -41.15 -20.93
N ARG A 592 -7.25 -41.03 -21.98
CA ARG A 592 -6.34 -39.90 -22.14
C ARG A 592 -7.11 -38.60 -22.29
N ALA A 593 -8.17 -38.58 -23.12
CA ALA A 593 -9.03 -37.41 -23.29
C ALA A 593 -9.76 -37.04 -21.99
N GLU A 594 -10.35 -38.01 -21.28
CA GLU A 594 -11.05 -37.79 -20.00
C GLU A 594 -10.10 -37.24 -18.92
N ILE A 595 -8.88 -37.79 -18.85
CA ILE A 595 -7.86 -37.33 -17.90
C ILE A 595 -7.43 -35.90 -18.24
N GLU A 596 -7.19 -35.57 -19.51
CA GLU A 596 -6.81 -34.21 -19.92
C GLU A 596 -7.94 -33.21 -19.68
N GLU A 597 -9.19 -33.57 -19.96
CA GLU A 597 -10.37 -32.74 -19.64
C GLU A 597 -10.49 -32.49 -18.13
N LYS A 598 -10.33 -33.52 -17.30
CA LYS A 598 -10.33 -33.37 -15.83
C LYS A 598 -9.20 -32.47 -15.34
N LYS A 599 -8.00 -32.59 -15.92
CA LYS A 599 -6.87 -31.70 -15.58
C LYS A 599 -7.16 -30.26 -15.98
N GLU A 600 -7.74 -30.06 -17.17
CA GLU A 600 -8.14 -28.74 -17.66
C GLU A 600 -9.15 -28.10 -16.72
N ASP A 601 -10.21 -28.84 -16.34
CA ASP A 601 -11.26 -28.38 -15.43
C ASP A 601 -10.73 -28.03 -14.04
N GLN A 602 -9.88 -28.89 -13.47
CA GLN A 602 -9.26 -28.63 -12.16
C GLN A 602 -8.40 -27.37 -12.17
N LEU A 603 -7.61 -27.17 -13.23
CA LEU A 603 -6.78 -25.99 -13.38
C LEU A 603 -7.60 -24.73 -13.67
N GLN A 604 -8.61 -24.82 -14.54
CA GLN A 604 -9.57 -23.75 -14.81
C GLN A 604 -10.23 -23.28 -13.51
N GLU A 605 -10.66 -24.21 -12.67
CA GLU A 605 -11.28 -23.92 -11.38
C GLU A 605 -10.30 -23.21 -10.43
N PHE A 606 -9.05 -23.68 -10.36
CA PHE A 606 -8.00 -23.00 -9.59
C PHE A 606 -7.75 -21.56 -10.09
N LEU A 607 -7.64 -21.35 -11.41
CA LEU A 607 -7.42 -20.04 -12.01
C LEU A 607 -8.60 -19.07 -11.84
N LYS A 608 -9.83 -19.59 -11.80
CA LYS A 608 -11.05 -18.81 -11.48
C LYS A 608 -11.05 -18.36 -10.02
N GLN A 609 -10.56 -19.19 -9.11
CA GLN A 609 -10.48 -18.87 -7.68
C GLN A 609 -9.37 -17.88 -7.33
N LEU A 610 -8.29 -17.84 -8.11
CA LEU A 610 -7.21 -16.86 -7.92
C LEU A 610 -7.72 -15.45 -8.29
N ALA A 611 -7.73 -14.53 -7.32
CA ALA A 611 -8.16 -13.15 -7.57
C ALA A 611 -7.03 -12.28 -8.13
N LEU A 612 -7.39 -11.13 -8.68
CA LEU A 612 -6.44 -10.15 -9.21
C LEU A 612 -5.47 -9.67 -8.12
N ASN A 613 -4.18 -9.57 -8.42
CA ASN A 613 -3.11 -9.26 -7.46
C ASN A 613 -2.89 -10.30 -6.33
N GLU A 614 -3.53 -11.47 -6.36
CA GLU A 614 -3.11 -12.58 -5.49
C GLU A 614 -1.78 -13.16 -5.97
N THR A 615 -0.92 -13.52 -5.02
CA THR A 615 0.40 -14.11 -5.32
C THR A 615 0.51 -15.48 -4.69
N PHE A 616 0.96 -16.45 -5.47
CA PHE A 616 1.29 -17.78 -5.01
C PHE A 616 2.79 -18.03 -5.22
N ILE A 617 3.46 -18.59 -4.20
CA ILE A 617 4.90 -18.79 -4.20
C ILE A 617 5.22 -20.23 -3.79
N ILE A 618 5.98 -20.92 -4.62
CA ILE A 618 6.58 -22.23 -4.33
C ILE A 618 8.08 -22.00 -4.13
N THR A 619 8.63 -22.39 -2.99
CA THR A 619 10.06 -22.22 -2.69
C THR A 619 10.68 -23.54 -2.30
N ASP A 620 11.69 -23.93 -3.07
CA ASP A 620 12.57 -25.06 -2.81
C ASP A 620 13.94 -24.55 -2.38
N SER A 621 14.37 -24.93 -1.18
CA SER A 621 15.66 -24.52 -0.63
C SER A 621 16.43 -25.70 -0.08
N LEU A 622 17.74 -25.70 -0.35
CA LEU A 622 18.70 -26.62 0.23
C LEU A 622 19.67 -25.81 1.10
N ASN A 623 19.61 -26.04 2.39
CA ASN A 623 20.52 -25.40 3.34
C ASN A 623 21.60 -26.41 3.69
N LEU A 624 22.85 -26.14 3.30
CA LEU A 624 24.01 -26.92 3.71
C LEU A 624 24.67 -26.20 4.87
N ILE A 625 24.20 -26.48 6.07
CA ILE A 625 24.61 -25.78 7.28
C ILE A 625 25.81 -26.51 7.87
N HIS A 626 26.97 -25.89 7.76
CA HIS A 626 28.11 -26.22 8.61
C HIS A 626 28.19 -25.16 9.70
N THR A 627 28.01 -25.56 10.95
CA THR A 627 28.18 -24.69 12.12
C THR A 627 29.29 -25.24 13.00
N ALA A 628 30.23 -24.38 13.36
CA ALA A 628 31.16 -24.62 14.45
C ALA A 628 30.81 -23.62 15.55
N ASN A 629 30.43 -24.12 16.73
CA ASN A 629 30.03 -23.30 17.87
C ASN A 629 31.00 -23.58 19.03
N ALA A 630 31.70 -22.54 19.49
CA ALA A 630 32.43 -22.60 20.75
C ALA A 630 31.65 -21.81 21.80
N THR A 631 31.21 -22.49 22.87
CA THR A 631 30.59 -21.85 24.03
C THR A 631 31.67 -21.62 25.07
N LEU A 632 32.10 -20.37 25.28
CA LEU A 632 33.03 -20.02 26.35
C LEU A 632 32.23 -19.70 27.61
N PRO A 633 32.22 -20.55 28.65
CA PRO A 633 31.77 -20.09 29.95
C PRO A 633 32.77 -19.07 30.48
N MET A 634 32.33 -17.86 30.82
CA MET A 634 33.15 -16.99 31.65
C MET A 634 32.87 -17.32 33.11
N SER A 635 33.94 -17.44 33.90
CA SER A 635 33.89 -17.80 35.32
C SER A 635 32.94 -16.90 36.13
N ASP A 636 32.44 -17.47 37.23
CA ASP A 636 31.42 -16.93 38.14
C ASP A 636 31.74 -15.52 38.67
N LEU A 637 31.43 -14.50 37.88
CA LEU A 637 31.18 -13.16 38.39
C LEU A 637 29.80 -13.21 39.09
N ALA A 638 29.83 -13.51 40.39
CA ALA A 638 28.68 -13.56 41.30
C ALA A 638 27.70 -14.73 41.12
N GLY A 639 28.18 -15.93 40.75
CA GLY A 639 27.35 -17.15 40.66
C GLY A 639 26.45 -17.19 39.41
N ILE A 640 26.91 -16.57 38.33
CA ILE A 640 26.18 -16.38 37.09
C ILE A 640 26.96 -17.06 35.95
N ALA A 641 26.39 -18.11 35.37
CA ALA A 641 26.93 -18.76 34.18
C ALA A 641 26.84 -17.83 32.96
N LEU A 642 27.97 -17.30 32.52
CA LEU A 642 28.10 -16.45 31.34
C LEU A 642 28.53 -17.28 30.15
N SER A 643 27.81 -17.26 29.02
CA SER A 643 28.24 -17.98 27.80
C SER A 643 28.42 -17.05 26.60
N ALA A 644 29.57 -17.16 25.92
CA ALA A 644 29.83 -16.54 24.62
C ALA A 644 29.85 -17.60 23.53
N ASN A 645 28.99 -17.43 22.51
CA ASN A 645 28.93 -18.32 21.35
C ASN A 645 29.62 -17.66 20.15
N ILE A 646 30.61 -18.33 19.57
CA ILE A 646 31.21 -17.97 18.28
C ILE A 646 30.75 -19.00 17.27
N GLY A 647 29.90 -18.57 16.32
CA GLY A 647 29.36 -19.39 15.24
C GLY A 647 29.74 -18.83 13.88
N ALA A 648 30.18 -19.71 12.97
CA ALA A 648 30.31 -19.43 11.54
C ALA A 648 29.33 -20.30 10.77
N ASP A 649 28.33 -19.66 10.13
CA ASP A 649 27.34 -20.34 9.29
C ASP A 649 27.75 -20.17 7.81
N ASN A 650 27.89 -21.27 7.09
CA ASN A 650 28.06 -21.28 5.63
C ASN A 650 26.78 -21.79 4.94
N ALA A 651 26.46 -21.18 3.78
CA ALA A 651 25.57 -21.63 2.70
C ALA A 651 24.05 -21.86 2.97
N ARG A 652 23.23 -21.01 2.31
CA ARG A 652 21.83 -21.30 1.98
C ARG A 652 21.71 -21.22 0.46
N ALA A 653 21.50 -22.34 -0.23
CA ALA A 653 21.19 -22.32 -1.65
C ALA A 653 19.67 -22.37 -1.83
N LEU A 654 19.09 -21.33 -2.44
CA LEU A 654 17.69 -21.40 -2.89
C LEU A 654 17.72 -22.07 -4.26
N LEU A 655 17.32 -23.34 -4.31
CA LEU A 655 17.35 -24.12 -5.54
C LEU A 655 16.40 -23.50 -6.57
N ARG A 656 15.19 -23.15 -6.14
CA ARG A 656 14.17 -22.57 -7.02
C ARG A 656 13.09 -21.85 -6.21
N VAL A 657 12.63 -20.72 -6.71
CA VAL A 657 11.43 -20.01 -6.25
C VAL A 657 10.56 -19.75 -7.47
N ILE A 658 9.34 -20.25 -7.46
CA ILE A 658 8.35 -20.01 -8.51
C ILE A 658 7.29 -19.10 -7.93
N THR A 659 7.14 -17.91 -8.51
CA THR A 659 6.11 -16.94 -8.13
C THR A 659 5.11 -16.84 -9.25
N ILE A 660 3.84 -17.05 -8.92
CA ILE A 660 2.71 -17.03 -9.86
C ILE A 660 1.79 -15.91 -9.43
N ARG A 661 1.52 -14.99 -10.37
CA ARG A 661 0.73 -13.78 -10.13
C ARG A 661 -0.34 -13.66 -11.20
N LYS A 662 -1.57 -13.35 -10.78
CA LYS A 662 -2.66 -13.03 -11.71
C LYS A 662 -2.73 -11.53 -11.94
N GLU A 663 -2.46 -11.13 -13.17
CA GLU A 663 -2.70 -9.77 -13.68
C GLU A 663 -4.04 -9.74 -14.44
N ASP A 664 -4.42 -8.59 -15.00
CA ASP A 664 -5.72 -8.39 -15.66
C ASP A 664 -6.02 -9.46 -16.73
N ASN A 665 -5.12 -9.64 -17.71
CA ASN A 665 -5.34 -10.53 -18.86
C ASN A 665 -4.28 -11.65 -18.98
N GLU A 666 -3.35 -11.74 -18.04
CA GLU A 666 -2.21 -12.67 -18.07
C GLU A 666 -1.87 -13.21 -16.67
N ILE A 667 -1.18 -14.35 -16.64
CA ILE A 667 -0.50 -14.90 -15.47
C ILE A 667 0.99 -14.67 -15.65
N GLU A 668 1.58 -13.88 -14.75
CA GLU A 668 3.01 -13.72 -14.66
C GLU A 668 3.59 -14.88 -13.83
N ILE A 669 4.59 -15.57 -14.40
CA ILE A 669 5.34 -16.63 -13.74
C ILE A 669 6.80 -16.22 -13.66
N SER A 670 7.29 -15.95 -12.47
CA SER A 670 8.70 -15.68 -12.19
C SER A 670 9.35 -16.91 -11.59
N ILE A 671 10.33 -17.48 -12.29
CA ILE A 671 11.16 -18.60 -11.82
C ILE A 671 12.53 -18.06 -11.45
N GLN A 672 12.93 -18.20 -10.19
CA GLN A 672 14.16 -17.65 -9.65
C GLN A 672 15.03 -18.76 -9.07
N GLY A 673 16.28 -18.84 -9.49
CA GLY A 673 17.31 -19.64 -8.84
C GLY A 673 18.29 -18.72 -8.11
N GLN A 674 18.69 -19.05 -6.88
CA GLN A 674 19.66 -18.23 -6.14
C GLN A 674 20.77 -19.07 -5.51
N ARG A 675 22.00 -18.66 -5.80
CA ARG A 675 23.20 -19.22 -5.19
C ARG A 675 23.74 -18.21 -4.20
N ASN A 676 23.46 -18.44 -2.91
CA ASN A 676 23.86 -17.51 -1.87
C ASN A 676 24.96 -18.10 -1.00
N PHE A 677 26.07 -17.38 -0.96
CA PHE A 677 27.16 -17.62 -0.06
C PHE A 677 27.11 -16.57 1.06
N ASN A 678 26.76 -17.04 2.25
CA ASN A 678 26.73 -16.21 3.45
C ASN A 678 27.85 -16.64 4.37
N LYS A 679 28.64 -15.67 4.85
CA LYS A 679 29.52 -15.85 6.01
C LYS A 679 28.94 -15.03 7.15
N SER A 680 28.86 -15.58 8.34
CA SER A 680 28.48 -14.79 9.52
C SER A 680 29.43 -14.99 10.68
N LEU A 681 29.58 -13.94 11.47
CA LEU A 681 30.27 -13.95 12.75
C LEU A 681 29.29 -13.40 13.78
N SER A 682 28.98 -14.20 14.80
CA SER A 682 28.12 -13.77 15.91
C SER A 682 28.86 -13.81 17.24
N PHE A 683 28.53 -12.86 18.10
CA PHE A 683 28.97 -12.77 19.48
C PHE A 683 27.76 -12.44 20.35
N GLY A 684 27.48 -13.24 21.36
CA GLY A 684 26.33 -13.08 22.25
C GLY A 684 26.73 -13.12 23.72
N PHE A 685 25.97 -12.42 24.54
CA PHE A 685 26.02 -12.45 26.00
C PHE A 685 24.61 -12.78 26.52
N ASN A 686 24.50 -13.95 27.14
CA ASN A 686 23.25 -14.52 27.65
C ASN A 686 23.31 -14.65 29.18
N TYR A 687 22.27 -14.21 29.87
CA TYR A 687 22.09 -14.38 31.31
C TYR A 687 20.62 -14.71 31.60
N PHE A 688 20.25 -16.01 31.57
CA PHE A 688 18.89 -16.58 31.50
C PHE A 688 17.98 -16.01 30.37
N ILE A 689 17.99 -14.71 30.13
CA ILE A 689 17.56 -13.96 28.96
C ILE A 689 18.75 -13.62 28.02
N GLU A 690 18.46 -13.36 26.73
CA GLU A 690 19.44 -12.82 25.79
C GLU A 690 19.63 -11.31 26.06
N VAL A 691 20.82 -10.89 26.48
CA VAL A 691 21.07 -9.50 26.89
C VAL A 691 21.73 -8.70 25.77
N LEU A 692 22.74 -9.26 25.09
CA LEU A 692 23.40 -8.62 23.95
C LEU A 692 23.71 -9.67 22.88
N LYS A 693 23.43 -9.38 21.62
CA LYS A 693 23.84 -10.18 20.47
C LYS A 693 24.32 -9.27 19.35
N ASN A 694 25.54 -9.48 18.88
CA ASN A 694 26.09 -8.84 17.70
C ASN A 694 26.27 -9.89 16.62
N THR A 695 25.92 -9.55 15.39
CA THR A 695 26.08 -10.42 14.23
C THR A 695 26.57 -9.58 13.07
N ILE A 696 27.65 -10.01 12.43
CA ILE A 696 28.14 -9.45 11.17
C ILE A 696 27.96 -10.54 10.13
N LYS A 697 27.26 -10.23 9.05
CA LYS A 697 26.98 -11.15 7.95
C LYS A 697 27.48 -10.55 6.66
N TRP A 698 28.38 -11.24 6.00
CA TRP A 698 28.79 -10.96 4.63
C TRP A 698 27.91 -11.79 3.70
N LEU A 699 27.35 -11.13 2.71
CA LEU A 699 26.43 -11.68 1.73
C LEU A 699 27.10 -11.59 0.37
N GLU A 700 27.19 -12.71 -0.32
CA GLU A 700 27.52 -12.78 -1.74
C GLU A 700 26.48 -13.70 -2.38
N GLY A 701 25.86 -13.26 -3.46
CA GLY A 701 24.78 -14.03 -4.07
C GLY A 701 24.61 -13.73 -5.54
N GLU A 702 24.21 -14.74 -6.29
CA GLU A 702 23.77 -14.60 -7.67
C GLU A 702 22.31 -15.08 -7.74
N GLN A 703 21.44 -14.25 -8.32
CA GLN A 703 20.03 -14.57 -8.54
C GLN A 703 19.73 -14.46 -10.03
N ASN A 704 19.33 -15.58 -10.64
CA ASN A 704 18.84 -15.65 -12.01
C ASN A 704 17.32 -15.80 -11.97
N SER A 705 16.61 -14.90 -12.66
CA SER A 705 15.15 -14.86 -12.69
C SER A 705 14.68 -14.89 -14.14
N LEU A 706 13.79 -15.83 -14.45
CA LEU A 706 13.10 -15.92 -15.74
C LEU A 706 11.65 -15.52 -15.54
N ILE A 707 11.16 -14.56 -16.30
CA ILE A 707 9.79 -14.03 -16.18
C ILE A 707 9.03 -14.36 -17.45
N TYR A 708 8.00 -15.20 -17.32
CA TYR A 708 7.09 -15.60 -18.38
C TYR A 708 5.74 -14.92 -18.19
N LYS A 709 5.09 -14.56 -19.29
CA LYS A 709 3.76 -13.96 -19.31
C LYS A 709 2.83 -14.85 -20.14
N ILE A 710 1.89 -15.50 -19.45
CA ILE A 710 0.94 -16.41 -20.08
C ILE A 710 -0.40 -15.69 -20.21
N PRO A 711 -0.88 -15.38 -21.43
CA PRO A 711 -2.21 -14.80 -21.61
C PRO A 711 -3.29 -15.79 -21.16
N ILE A 712 -4.36 -15.30 -20.54
CA ILE A 712 -5.48 -16.13 -20.03
C ILE A 712 -6.84 -15.78 -20.64
N GLU A 713 -6.94 -14.66 -21.35
CA GLU A 713 -8.16 -14.20 -22.01
C GLU A 713 -7.97 -14.10 -23.53
N ASN A 714 -9.05 -14.26 -24.29
CA ASN A 714 -9.06 -14.16 -25.77
C ASN A 714 -8.12 -15.16 -26.49
N LEU A 715 -7.92 -16.34 -25.92
CA LEU A 715 -7.12 -17.42 -26.52
C LEU A 715 -7.94 -18.23 -27.52
N SER A 716 -7.30 -18.69 -28.61
CA SER A 716 -7.85 -19.78 -29.43
C SER A 716 -7.86 -21.10 -28.65
N GLY A 717 -8.61 -22.11 -29.13
CA GLY A 717 -8.68 -23.44 -28.49
C GLY A 717 -7.30 -24.03 -28.21
N ASP A 718 -6.43 -24.08 -29.22
CA ASP A 718 -5.08 -24.65 -29.11
C ASP A 718 -4.17 -23.83 -28.16
N GLN A 719 -4.30 -22.50 -28.16
CA GLN A 719 -3.53 -21.63 -27.26
C GLN A 719 -3.94 -21.81 -25.80
N LYS A 720 -5.24 -21.96 -25.57
CA LYS A 720 -5.81 -22.24 -24.24
C LYS A 720 -5.33 -23.59 -23.72
N GLU A 721 -5.38 -24.63 -24.55
CA GLU A 721 -4.89 -25.96 -24.22
C GLU A 721 -3.38 -25.92 -23.86
N THR A 722 -2.58 -25.24 -24.67
CA THR A 722 -1.13 -25.07 -24.45
C THR A 722 -0.83 -24.37 -23.13
N ALA A 723 -1.52 -23.25 -22.84
CA ALA A 723 -1.36 -22.51 -21.59
C ALA A 723 -1.71 -23.37 -20.36
N LEU A 724 -2.81 -24.13 -20.43
CA LEU A 724 -3.28 -24.96 -19.33
C LEU A 724 -2.34 -26.16 -19.09
N LYS A 725 -1.85 -26.81 -20.16
CA LYS A 725 -0.86 -27.89 -20.03
C LYS A 725 0.46 -27.40 -19.41
N ALA A 726 0.96 -26.24 -19.85
CA ALA A 726 2.18 -25.65 -19.29
C ALA A 726 2.04 -25.34 -17.79
N LEU A 727 0.92 -24.73 -17.39
CA LEU A 727 0.62 -24.44 -15.99
C LEU A 727 0.45 -25.72 -15.16
N TYR A 728 -0.27 -26.72 -15.66
CA TYR A 728 -0.46 -27.98 -14.94
C TYR A 728 0.88 -28.68 -14.69
N GLN A 729 1.75 -28.77 -15.70
CA GLN A 729 3.09 -29.35 -15.53
C GLN A 729 3.95 -28.57 -14.53
N LEU A 730 3.84 -27.24 -14.50
CA LEU A 730 4.54 -26.41 -13.52
C LEU A 730 4.08 -26.74 -12.09
N PHE A 731 2.78 -26.86 -11.85
CA PHE A 731 2.23 -27.13 -10.51
C PHE A 731 2.46 -28.57 -10.04
N ALA A 732 2.15 -29.55 -10.89
CA ALA A 732 2.18 -30.97 -10.51
C ALA A 732 3.59 -31.54 -10.55
N ASN A 733 4.35 -31.21 -11.60
CA ASN A 733 5.64 -31.85 -11.87
C ASN A 733 6.84 -30.93 -11.62
N ASN A 734 6.62 -29.64 -11.29
CA ASN A 734 7.68 -28.63 -11.18
C ASN A 734 8.53 -28.53 -12.46
N SER A 735 7.93 -28.84 -13.62
CA SER A 735 8.58 -28.81 -14.94
C SER A 735 8.31 -27.47 -15.63
N ILE A 736 9.33 -26.96 -16.32
CA ILE A 736 9.29 -25.72 -17.09
C ILE A 736 9.42 -25.96 -18.59
N GLU A 737 9.48 -27.21 -19.05
CA GLU A 737 9.73 -27.57 -20.45
C GLU A 737 8.68 -26.96 -21.39
N LEU A 738 7.39 -27.22 -21.14
CA LEU A 738 6.31 -26.62 -21.93
C LEU A 738 6.27 -25.09 -21.81
N LEU A 739 6.79 -24.53 -20.71
CA LEU A 739 6.88 -23.08 -20.57
C LEU A 739 7.95 -22.50 -21.49
N GLU A 740 9.12 -23.16 -21.59
CA GLU A 740 10.25 -22.77 -22.45
C GLU A 740 9.99 -22.99 -23.95
N ASP A 741 9.23 -24.04 -24.28
CA ASP A 741 8.89 -24.36 -25.67
C ASP A 741 7.98 -23.30 -26.28
N TYR A 742 6.91 -22.93 -25.56
CA TYR A 742 5.82 -22.09 -26.08
C TYR A 742 5.91 -20.61 -25.68
N TYR A 743 6.63 -20.26 -24.62
CA TYR A 743 6.75 -18.89 -24.13
C TYR A 743 8.21 -18.46 -24.02
N SER A 744 8.46 -17.15 -24.19
CA SER A 744 9.82 -16.61 -24.17
C SER A 744 10.02 -15.73 -22.94
N PRO A 745 10.95 -16.06 -22.03
CA PRO A 745 11.09 -15.30 -20.80
C PRO A 745 11.92 -14.03 -20.99
N ILE A 746 11.65 -13.04 -20.15
CA ILE A 746 12.62 -11.98 -19.85
C ILE A 746 13.58 -12.54 -18.80
N SER A 747 14.88 -12.50 -19.10
CA SER A 747 15.92 -12.94 -18.17
C SER A 747 16.44 -11.76 -17.35
N ILE A 748 16.56 -11.95 -16.03
CA ILE A 748 17.17 -10.99 -15.11
C ILE A 748 18.21 -11.72 -14.27
N THR A 749 19.46 -11.29 -14.39
CA THR A 749 20.57 -11.75 -13.55
C THR A 749 20.93 -10.64 -12.58
N ASN A 750 20.92 -10.95 -11.27
CA ASN A 750 21.35 -10.06 -10.20
C ASN A 750 22.61 -10.63 -9.54
N GLU A 751 23.67 -9.84 -9.46
CA GLU A 751 24.85 -10.13 -8.66
C GLU A 751 24.86 -9.24 -7.41
N ILE A 752 24.77 -9.86 -6.25
CA ILE A 752 24.57 -9.22 -4.96
C ILE A 752 25.81 -9.35 -4.10
N GLN A 753 26.28 -8.20 -3.60
CA GLN A 753 27.35 -8.15 -2.60
C GLN A 753 26.91 -7.26 -1.44
N GLY A 754 27.01 -7.75 -0.21
CA GLY A 754 26.51 -7.03 0.94
C GLY A 754 27.18 -7.32 2.27
N LEU A 755 26.97 -6.40 3.20
CA LEU A 755 27.42 -6.49 4.59
C LEU A 755 26.28 -6.05 5.50
N LEU A 756 25.77 -6.96 6.32
CA LEU A 756 24.75 -6.71 7.34
C LEU A 756 25.36 -6.82 8.73
N LYS A 757 25.27 -5.75 9.51
CA LYS A 757 25.61 -5.74 10.93
C LYS A 757 24.35 -5.57 11.76
N THR A 758 24.07 -6.55 12.62
CA THR A 758 22.94 -6.55 13.55
C THR A 758 23.45 -6.51 14.98
N THR A 759 22.93 -5.57 15.77
CA THR A 759 23.18 -5.45 17.20
C THR A 759 21.84 -5.49 17.92
N GLN A 760 21.64 -6.48 18.78
CA GLN A 760 20.48 -6.65 19.64
C GLN A 760 20.89 -6.46 21.09
N PHE A 761 20.18 -5.63 21.83
CA PHE A 761 20.35 -5.45 23.27
C PHE A 761 18.97 -5.55 23.94
N LEU A 762 18.72 -6.65 24.65
CA LEU A 762 17.40 -7.02 25.16
C LEU A 762 16.34 -6.95 24.03
N TRP A 763 15.32 -6.11 24.18
CA TRP A 763 14.30 -5.85 23.17
C TRP A 763 14.72 -4.82 22.10
N TYR A 764 15.87 -4.15 22.21
CA TYR A 764 16.33 -3.20 21.19
C TYR A 764 17.08 -3.92 20.07
N LYS A 765 16.81 -3.58 18.81
CA LYS A 765 17.48 -4.12 17.62
C LYS A 765 17.94 -2.99 16.72
N SER A 766 19.21 -3.00 16.34
CA SER A 766 19.84 -2.08 15.39
C SER A 766 20.46 -2.87 14.24
N GLU A 767 20.17 -2.48 13.01
CA GLU A 767 20.70 -3.11 11.80
C GLU A 767 21.33 -2.04 10.91
N GLN A 768 22.48 -2.37 10.32
CA GLN A 768 23.16 -1.56 9.32
C GLN A 768 23.52 -2.47 8.15
N MET A 769 23.10 -2.09 6.95
CA MET A 769 23.33 -2.87 5.75
C MET A 769 23.94 -2.01 4.65
N LEU A 770 24.93 -2.55 3.96
CA LEU A 770 25.38 -2.09 2.66
C LEU A 770 25.08 -3.19 1.65
N LEU A 771 24.52 -2.85 0.51
CA LEU A 771 24.16 -3.80 -0.54
C LEU A 771 24.45 -3.19 -1.91
N ASP A 772 25.27 -3.86 -2.68
CA ASP A 772 25.51 -3.59 -4.09
C ASP A 772 24.76 -4.66 -4.90
N ASN A 773 24.09 -4.24 -5.96
CA ASN A 773 23.35 -5.11 -6.87
C ASN A 773 23.65 -4.70 -8.32
N ASP A 774 24.34 -5.56 -9.05
CA ASP A 774 24.54 -5.46 -10.49
C ASP A 774 23.43 -6.26 -11.19
N VAL A 775 22.72 -5.63 -12.11
CA VAL A 775 21.53 -6.22 -12.75
C VAL A 775 21.72 -6.24 -14.26
N GLU A 776 21.64 -7.42 -14.85
CA GLU A 776 21.57 -7.62 -16.30
C GLU A 776 20.16 -8.07 -16.68
N ILE A 777 19.56 -7.40 -17.65
CA ILE A 777 18.24 -7.70 -18.18
C ILE A 777 18.39 -8.05 -19.65
N VAL A 778 17.87 -9.19 -20.07
CA VAL A 778 17.92 -9.64 -21.46
C VAL A 778 16.50 -9.93 -21.95
N LEU A 779 16.11 -9.22 -23.02
CA LEU A 779 14.83 -9.43 -23.69
C LEU A 779 14.85 -10.70 -24.57
N PRO A 780 13.71 -11.42 -24.68
CA PRO A 780 13.63 -12.66 -25.43
C PRO A 780 13.89 -12.47 -26.93
N GLU A 781 14.70 -13.33 -27.53
CA GLU A 781 15.05 -13.26 -28.95
C GLU A 781 13.86 -13.56 -29.88
N LYS A 782 13.04 -14.56 -29.53
CA LYS A 782 11.88 -14.98 -30.32
C LYS A 782 10.86 -13.85 -30.51
N GLU A 783 10.70 -12.96 -29.53
CA GLU A 783 9.79 -11.80 -29.62
C GLU A 783 10.42 -10.58 -30.32
N TYR A 784 11.75 -10.44 -30.23
CA TYR A 784 12.49 -9.30 -30.79
C TYR A 784 13.64 -9.76 -31.70
N PRO A 785 13.35 -10.51 -32.79
CA PRO A 785 14.40 -11.12 -33.62
C PRO A 785 15.20 -10.10 -34.44
N HIS A 786 14.70 -8.86 -34.55
CA HIS A 786 15.34 -7.76 -35.27
C HIS A 786 16.40 -7.03 -34.41
N LEU A 787 16.51 -7.34 -33.12
CA LEU A 787 17.46 -6.71 -32.21
C LEU A 787 18.64 -7.65 -31.93
N THR A 788 19.86 -7.11 -32.00
CA THR A 788 21.07 -7.83 -31.58
C THR A 788 21.06 -8.11 -30.08
N LEU A 789 21.86 -9.07 -29.60
CA LEU A 789 21.98 -9.34 -28.16
C LEU A 789 22.36 -8.08 -27.37
N ALA A 790 23.24 -7.24 -27.92
CA ALA A 790 23.65 -5.99 -27.27
C ALA A 790 22.49 -4.99 -27.15
N GLU A 791 21.60 -4.91 -28.15
CA GLU A 791 20.41 -4.05 -28.11
C GLU A 791 19.30 -4.61 -27.20
N ARG A 792 19.24 -5.94 -27.04
CA ARG A 792 18.31 -6.62 -26.12
C ARG A 792 18.78 -6.65 -24.67
N THR A 793 20.05 -6.29 -24.41
CA THR A 793 20.67 -6.39 -23.09
C THR A 793 20.81 -5.02 -22.44
N LYS A 794 20.34 -4.90 -21.20
CA LYS A 794 20.50 -3.70 -20.36
C LYS A 794 21.25 -4.06 -19.08
N ARG A 795 22.27 -3.26 -18.73
CA ARG A 795 22.98 -3.40 -17.46
C ARG A 795 22.72 -2.21 -16.56
N LEU A 796 22.20 -2.48 -15.39
CA LEU A 796 21.92 -1.52 -14.35
C LEU A 796 22.79 -1.82 -13.13
N PHE A 797 23.02 -0.80 -12.33
CA PHE A 797 23.66 -0.97 -11.05
C PHE A 797 22.92 -0.18 -9.99
N SER A 798 22.74 -0.79 -8.82
CA SER A 798 22.22 -0.12 -7.64
C SER A 798 23.08 -0.39 -6.42
N THR A 799 23.18 0.60 -5.54
CA THR A 799 23.87 0.48 -4.25
C THR A 799 23.00 1.11 -3.19
N SER A 800 22.86 0.42 -2.06
CA SER A 800 22.01 0.84 -0.97
C SER A 800 22.72 0.85 0.38
N SER A 801 22.41 1.87 1.17
CA SER A 801 22.81 2.00 2.56
C SER A 801 21.58 2.05 3.44
N ILE A 802 21.47 1.08 4.34
CA ILE A 802 20.28 0.85 5.15
C ILE A 802 20.66 0.94 6.62
N ARG A 803 19.86 1.66 7.40
CA ARG A 803 19.97 1.67 8.86
C ARG A 803 18.61 1.57 9.51
N ARG A 804 18.41 0.56 10.34
CA ARG A 804 17.17 0.33 11.08
C ARG A 804 17.45 0.29 12.57
N ASN A 805 16.59 0.92 13.34
CA ASN A 805 16.62 0.84 14.80
C ASN A 805 15.21 0.62 15.29
N GLY A 806 14.99 -0.33 16.20
CA GLY A 806 13.65 -0.64 16.67
C GLY A 806 13.61 -1.36 18.00
N LYS A 807 12.40 -1.53 18.52
CA LYS A 807 12.08 -2.29 19.73
C LYS A 807 11.24 -3.49 19.32
N ASP A 808 11.71 -4.70 19.62
CA ASP A 808 11.06 -5.98 19.38
C ASP A 808 10.74 -6.64 20.73
N ILE A 809 9.74 -6.10 21.42
CA ILE A 809 9.33 -6.56 22.76
C ILE A 809 8.73 -7.96 22.67
N PHE A 810 7.88 -8.19 21.66
CA PHE A 810 7.26 -9.49 21.45
C PHE A 810 8.29 -10.57 21.15
N GLY A 811 9.25 -10.32 20.26
CA GLY A 811 10.30 -11.28 19.96
C GLY A 811 11.21 -11.57 21.16
N PHE A 812 11.48 -10.57 22.00
CA PHE A 812 12.18 -10.77 23.27
C PHE A 812 11.39 -11.66 24.25
N LEU A 813 10.10 -11.40 24.44
CA LEU A 813 9.24 -12.20 25.32
C LEU A 813 9.07 -13.63 24.80
N ASN A 814 8.88 -13.80 23.49
CA ASN A 814 8.75 -15.11 22.85
C ASN A 814 10.05 -15.92 23.05
N LYS A 815 11.23 -15.30 22.84
CA LYS A 815 12.53 -15.93 23.15
C LYS A 815 12.68 -16.31 24.63
N MET A 816 12.19 -15.49 25.56
CA MET A 816 12.20 -15.80 26.99
C MET A 816 11.30 -17.01 27.30
N LEU A 817 10.05 -16.99 26.84
CA LEU A 817 9.09 -18.06 27.06
C LEU A 817 9.57 -19.41 26.51
N ASN A 818 10.15 -19.41 25.31
CA ASN A 818 10.72 -20.61 24.69
C ASN A 818 11.83 -21.27 25.54
N LYS A 819 12.52 -20.51 26.42
CA LYS A 819 13.51 -21.08 27.34
C LYS A 819 12.89 -21.74 28.56
N PHE A 820 11.73 -21.26 29.02
CA PHE A 820 11.03 -21.78 30.20
C PHE A 820 9.99 -22.85 29.87
N SER A 821 9.55 -22.94 28.61
CA SER A 821 8.52 -23.88 28.17
C SER A 821 8.78 -24.32 26.73
N ARG A 822 8.83 -25.64 26.52
CA ARG A 822 8.81 -26.24 25.17
C ARG A 822 7.41 -26.20 24.53
N PHE A 823 6.36 -25.98 25.34
CA PHE A 823 4.95 -26.08 24.92
C PHE A 823 4.30 -24.73 24.56
N LEU A 824 4.90 -23.59 24.96
CA LEU A 824 4.38 -22.24 24.67
C LEU A 824 5.27 -21.50 23.67
N LYS A 825 5.00 -21.68 22.37
CA LYS A 825 5.56 -20.83 21.30
C LYS A 825 4.50 -19.81 20.88
N ILE A 826 4.79 -18.51 21.02
CA ILE A 826 3.88 -17.44 20.59
C ILE A 826 4.39 -16.90 19.25
N GLY A 827 4.10 -17.62 18.15
CA GLY A 827 4.37 -17.15 16.78
C GLY A 827 5.84 -16.96 16.38
N GLN A 828 6.08 -16.43 15.17
CA GLN A 828 7.42 -16.09 14.65
C GLN A 828 7.80 -14.63 14.96
N ASN A 829 9.10 -14.38 15.12
CA ASN A 829 9.63 -13.04 15.32
C ASN A 829 9.73 -12.32 13.96
N ALA A 830 9.12 -11.14 13.85
CA ALA A 830 9.18 -10.35 12.63
C ALA A 830 10.63 -9.89 12.33
N ASN A 831 11.02 -9.91 11.05
CA ASN A 831 12.35 -9.43 10.63
C ASN A 831 12.51 -7.93 10.94
N ASP A 832 11.46 -7.13 10.70
CA ASP A 832 11.36 -5.75 11.11
C ASP A 832 10.68 -5.64 12.50
N PRO A 833 11.34 -5.08 13.53
CA PRO A 833 10.72 -4.82 14.83
C PRO A 833 9.41 -4.02 14.75
N GLY A 834 9.22 -3.18 13.72
CA GLY A 834 8.01 -2.38 13.54
C GLY A 834 6.76 -3.21 13.17
N GLN A 835 6.95 -4.43 12.67
CA GLN A 835 5.87 -5.36 12.34
C GLN A 835 5.51 -6.28 13.52
N ALA A 836 6.32 -6.30 14.58
CA ALA A 836 6.05 -7.09 15.77
C ALA A 836 4.97 -6.44 16.64
N ILE A 837 4.21 -7.27 17.39
CA ILE A 837 3.23 -6.78 18.36
C ILE A 837 3.94 -5.93 19.42
N LYS A 838 3.38 -4.74 19.72
CA LYS A 838 4.01 -3.70 20.57
C LYS A 838 5.40 -3.25 20.10
N GLY A 839 5.79 -3.61 18.87
CA GLY A 839 7.06 -3.26 18.28
C GLY A 839 7.03 -1.89 17.62
N SER A 840 8.21 -1.34 17.38
CA SER A 840 8.40 -0.09 16.63
C SER A 840 9.75 -0.09 15.95
N SER A 841 9.87 0.55 14.79
CA SER A 841 11.13 0.72 14.09
C SER A 841 11.22 2.05 13.36
N LYS A 842 12.45 2.55 13.22
CA LYS A 842 12.84 3.67 12.39
C LYS A 842 13.91 3.19 11.40
N LEU A 843 13.57 3.20 10.13
CA LEU A 843 14.40 2.81 9.01
C LEU A 843 14.82 4.04 8.21
N ARG A 844 16.08 4.04 7.77
CA ARG A 844 16.64 5.00 6.82
C ARG A 844 17.24 4.20 5.68
N TYR A 845 16.88 4.55 4.47
CA TYR A 845 17.20 3.77 3.29
C TYR A 845 17.67 4.72 2.18
N TYR A 846 18.94 4.63 1.80
CA TYR A 846 19.57 5.45 0.77
C TYR A 846 19.92 4.55 -0.41
N VAL A 847 19.30 4.73 -1.56
CA VAL A 847 19.54 3.93 -2.77
C VAL A 847 19.98 4.84 -3.88
N SER A 848 21.11 4.54 -4.50
CA SER A 848 21.48 5.16 -5.78
C SER A 848 21.42 4.11 -6.87
N GLU A 849 20.81 4.46 -8.00
CA GLU A 849 20.64 3.56 -9.13
C GLU A 849 20.94 4.28 -10.45
N ALA A 850 21.51 3.54 -11.40
CA ALA A 850 21.85 4.05 -12.74
C ALA A 850 21.92 2.93 -13.78
N ASP A 851 21.77 3.33 -15.04
CA ASP A 851 22.17 2.54 -16.20
C ASP A 851 23.67 2.72 -16.43
N ILE A 852 24.43 1.63 -16.32
CA ILE A 852 25.90 1.66 -16.41
C ILE A 852 26.41 1.44 -17.84
N ASN A 853 25.53 1.05 -18.78
CA ASN A 853 25.84 0.87 -20.19
C ASN A 853 25.44 2.08 -21.06
N SER A 854 25.03 3.20 -20.45
CA SER A 854 24.63 4.39 -21.20
C SER A 854 25.81 5.07 -21.92
N PRO A 855 25.69 5.42 -23.21
CA PRO A 855 26.75 6.09 -23.98
C PRO A 855 27.18 7.44 -23.39
N SER A 856 26.27 8.13 -22.68
CA SER A 856 26.52 9.42 -22.05
C SER A 856 27.13 9.32 -20.65
N GLY A 857 27.46 8.11 -20.19
CA GLY A 857 27.83 7.83 -18.81
C GLY A 857 26.62 7.63 -17.89
N PRO A 858 26.84 7.16 -16.64
CA PRO A 858 25.77 6.78 -15.73
C PRO A 858 24.98 8.00 -15.23
N ILE A 859 23.69 8.04 -15.53
CA ILE A 859 22.74 9.01 -14.96
C ILE A 859 22.23 8.43 -13.64
N VAL A 860 22.69 9.00 -12.53
CA VAL A 860 22.44 8.44 -11.19
C VAL A 860 21.35 9.21 -10.47
N THR A 861 20.27 8.52 -10.12
CA THR A 861 19.22 9.06 -9.23
C THR A 861 19.40 8.47 -7.83
N THR A 862 19.23 9.29 -6.79
CA THR A 862 19.33 8.82 -5.41
C THR A 862 18.00 8.96 -4.67
N LYS A 863 17.42 7.84 -4.25
CA LYS A 863 16.23 7.79 -3.39
C LYS A 863 16.64 7.70 -1.92
N VAL A 864 16.01 8.51 -1.07
CA VAL A 864 16.18 8.46 0.38
C VAL A 864 14.83 8.30 1.06
N ASP A 865 14.62 7.19 1.74
CA ASP A 865 13.40 6.94 2.52
C ASP A 865 13.69 7.02 4.02
N TYR A 866 12.89 7.81 4.74
CA TYR A 866 12.75 7.75 6.19
C TYR A 866 11.43 7.09 6.52
N ILE A 867 11.48 5.93 7.17
CA ILE A 867 10.29 5.12 7.44
C ILE A 867 10.19 4.87 8.95
N TRP A 868 9.03 5.17 9.52
CA TRP A 868 8.67 4.83 10.89
C TRP A 868 7.54 3.81 10.84
N LYS A 869 7.74 2.65 11.45
CA LYS A 869 6.73 1.61 11.57
C LYS A 869 6.45 1.32 13.03
N GLY A 870 5.25 0.90 13.36
CA GLY A 870 5.00 0.37 14.69
C GLY A 870 3.59 -0.14 14.91
N TRP A 871 3.45 -0.88 16.01
CA TRP A 871 2.19 -1.45 16.41
C TRP A 871 1.13 -0.40 16.78
N SER A 872 1.55 0.70 17.41
CA SER A 872 0.65 1.77 17.84
C SER A 872 1.37 3.10 18.02
N ALA A 873 0.80 4.18 17.48
CA ALA A 873 1.23 5.54 17.70
C ALA A 873 0.10 6.36 18.36
N THR A 874 0.46 7.11 19.39
CA THR A 874 -0.40 8.15 19.95
C THR A 874 -0.36 9.40 19.06
N PRO A 875 -1.34 10.32 19.16
CA PRO A 875 -1.27 11.62 18.50
C PRO A 875 0.05 12.35 18.76
N GLN A 876 0.57 12.33 20.00
CA GLN A 876 1.86 12.95 20.33
C GLN A 876 3.04 12.27 19.62
N THR A 877 3.00 10.94 19.48
CA THR A 877 4.02 10.18 18.75
C THR A 877 4.02 10.57 17.28
N MET A 878 2.83 10.73 16.68
CA MET A 878 2.68 11.20 15.30
C MET A 878 3.21 12.63 15.13
N MET A 879 2.86 13.55 16.05
CA MET A 879 3.37 14.93 16.01
C MET A 879 4.90 14.98 16.09
N HIS A 880 5.53 14.17 16.96
CA HIS A 880 7.00 14.09 17.01
C HIS A 880 7.63 13.57 15.72
N ILE A 881 6.97 12.65 15.03
CA ILE A 881 7.43 12.18 13.70
C ILE A 881 7.28 13.32 12.67
N PHE A 882 6.15 14.02 12.68
CA PHE A 882 5.91 15.16 11.79
C PHE A 882 6.87 16.32 12.04
N ASP A 883 7.17 16.65 13.29
CA ASP A 883 8.17 17.66 13.66
C ASP A 883 9.55 17.31 13.11
N PHE A 884 9.92 16.02 13.16
CA PHE A 884 11.18 15.58 12.55
C PHE A 884 11.16 15.78 11.03
N ILE A 885 10.06 15.43 10.35
CA ILE A 885 9.93 15.51 8.89
C ILE A 885 9.90 16.97 8.43
N GLU A 886 9.03 17.79 9.00
CA GLU A 886 8.89 19.19 8.64
C GLU A 886 10.13 20.01 9.03
N GLY A 887 10.81 19.64 10.11
CA GLY A 887 12.10 20.20 10.49
C GLY A 887 13.24 19.94 9.49
N LEU A 888 13.03 19.10 8.48
CA LEU A 888 13.96 18.92 7.34
C LEU A 888 13.87 20.07 6.33
N PHE A 889 12.77 20.83 6.34
CA PHE A 889 12.48 21.91 5.39
C PHE A 889 12.62 23.30 6.03
N SER A 890 12.33 24.36 5.27
CA SER A 890 12.43 25.74 5.77
C SER A 890 11.34 26.06 6.80
N GLU A 891 11.54 27.10 7.64
CA GLU A 891 10.57 27.42 8.72
C GLU A 891 9.22 27.89 8.18
N SER A 892 9.20 28.48 6.98
CA SER A 892 7.97 28.85 6.26
C SER A 892 7.14 27.64 5.82
N GLU A 893 7.67 26.43 5.90
CA GLU A 893 7.04 25.20 5.43
C GLU A 893 6.61 24.26 6.56
N ILE A 894 6.85 24.66 7.81
CA ILE A 894 6.34 23.97 9.01
C ILE A 894 4.81 24.10 9.01
N ASP A 895 4.10 22.99 9.30
CA ASP A 895 2.64 22.85 9.21
C ASP A 895 2.02 22.97 7.80
N TYR A 896 2.83 23.27 6.78
CA TYR A 896 2.40 23.29 5.38
C TYR A 896 2.48 21.91 4.74
N HIS A 897 3.49 21.12 5.08
CA HIS A 897 3.73 19.84 4.42
C HIS A 897 2.70 18.78 4.83
N ILE A 898 2.48 18.59 6.14
CA ILE A 898 1.61 17.56 6.70
C ILE A 898 0.38 18.18 7.37
N HIS A 899 -0.81 17.76 6.95
CA HIS A 899 -2.08 18.17 7.55
C HIS A 899 -2.30 17.47 8.89
N ARG A 900 -1.70 18.02 9.95
CA ARG A 900 -1.71 17.49 11.32
C ARG A 900 -3.11 17.27 11.88
N ASP A 901 -4.10 18.06 11.46
CA ASP A 901 -5.49 17.95 11.89
C ASP A 901 -6.11 16.57 11.60
N ARG A 902 -5.56 15.84 10.63
CA ARG A 902 -5.98 14.46 10.32
C ARG A 902 -5.58 13.44 11.39
N PHE A 903 -4.73 13.79 12.34
CA PHE A 903 -4.12 12.88 13.32
C PHE A 903 -4.18 13.41 14.78
N GLN A 904 -4.94 14.47 15.04
CA GLN A 904 -5.03 15.13 16.35
C GLN A 904 -6.19 14.65 17.23
N ASP A 905 -7.06 13.81 16.70
CA ASP A 905 -8.16 13.16 17.42
C ASP A 905 -7.67 12.06 18.39
N ALA A 906 -8.52 11.71 19.35
CA ALA A 906 -8.15 10.89 20.51
C ALA A 906 -7.80 9.41 20.19
N GLY A 907 -7.96 8.96 18.96
CA GLY A 907 -7.73 7.57 18.54
C GLY A 907 -6.26 7.21 18.32
N LEU A 908 -5.86 6.00 18.73
CA LEU A 908 -4.55 5.46 18.41
C LEU A 908 -4.47 5.05 16.94
N LEU A 909 -3.33 5.29 16.30
CA LEU A 909 -3.02 4.75 14.98
C LEU A 909 -2.24 3.43 15.14
N ARG A 910 -2.88 2.30 14.81
CA ARG A 910 -2.35 0.95 14.90
C ARG A 910 -1.73 0.49 13.58
N GLY A 911 -0.72 -0.38 13.67
CA GLY A 911 -0.04 -0.94 12.48
C GLY A 911 0.43 0.15 11.53
N TYR A 912 0.95 1.24 12.07
CA TYR A 912 1.18 2.46 11.31
C TYR A 912 2.49 2.38 10.53
N GLU A 913 2.51 3.02 9.36
CA GLU A 913 3.72 3.35 8.62
C GLU A 913 3.68 4.84 8.26
N VAL A 914 4.70 5.59 8.67
CA VAL A 914 4.98 6.94 8.16
C VAL A 914 6.22 6.84 7.29
N LYS A 915 6.10 7.11 5.99
CA LYS A 915 7.20 7.05 5.03
C LYS A 915 7.39 8.40 4.37
N THR A 916 8.56 9.01 4.54
CA THR A 916 8.96 10.21 3.79
C THR A 916 10.02 9.83 2.78
N SER A 917 9.72 10.02 1.51
CA SER A 917 10.63 9.73 0.40
C SER A 917 11.20 11.03 -0.14
N PHE A 918 12.49 11.00 -0.48
CA PHE A 918 13.21 12.03 -1.20
C PHE A 918 13.80 11.41 -2.47
N ILE A 919 13.71 12.12 -3.59
CA ILE A 919 14.36 11.76 -4.84
C ILE A 919 15.31 12.92 -5.16
N ILE A 920 16.60 12.61 -5.17
CA ILE A 920 17.67 13.56 -5.51
C ILE A 920 18.08 13.29 -6.95
N TYR A 921 18.00 14.32 -7.78
CA TYR A 921 18.28 14.23 -9.20
C TYR A 921 19.77 14.41 -9.53
N PRO A 922 20.24 13.89 -10.68
CA PRO A 922 21.65 13.90 -11.06
C PRO A 922 22.31 15.29 -11.01
N GLU A 923 21.57 16.34 -11.29
CA GLU A 923 22.07 17.72 -11.37
C GLU A 923 22.70 18.21 -10.07
N PHE A 924 22.26 17.68 -8.91
CA PHE A 924 22.87 18.00 -7.63
C PHE A 924 24.36 17.66 -7.57
N MET A 925 24.81 16.63 -8.30
CA MET A 925 26.22 16.24 -8.30
C MET A 925 27.14 17.25 -8.97
N HIS A 926 26.63 18.05 -9.92
CA HIS A 926 27.39 19.17 -10.48
C HIS A 926 27.63 20.23 -9.41
N GLU A 927 26.59 20.63 -8.66
CA GLU A 927 26.74 21.58 -7.57
C GLU A 927 27.65 21.08 -6.45
N PHE A 928 27.60 19.78 -6.14
CA PHE A 928 28.50 19.16 -5.17
C PHE A 928 29.96 19.26 -5.61
N ARG A 929 30.25 18.93 -6.88
CA ARG A 929 31.61 19.01 -7.43
C ARG A 929 32.13 20.45 -7.38
N ASP A 930 31.35 21.40 -7.87
CA ASP A 930 31.74 22.81 -7.92
C ASP A 930 32.10 23.37 -6.53
N ARG A 931 31.34 23.02 -5.48
CA ARG A 931 31.54 23.58 -4.13
C ARG A 931 32.51 22.80 -3.26
N ILE A 932 32.67 21.50 -3.49
CA ILE A 932 33.43 20.61 -2.59
C ILE A 932 34.66 20.02 -3.28
N ILE A 933 34.55 19.56 -4.51
CA ILE A 933 35.63 18.86 -5.21
C ILE A 933 36.57 19.87 -5.87
N ASP A 934 36.02 20.74 -6.71
CA ASP A 934 36.78 21.63 -7.60
C ASP A 934 37.11 22.97 -6.94
N ALA A 935 36.30 23.42 -5.97
CA ALA A 935 36.59 24.64 -5.22
C ALA A 935 37.91 24.55 -4.42
N PRO A 936 38.56 25.68 -4.08
CA PRO A 936 39.69 25.69 -3.15
C PRO A 936 39.37 25.00 -1.82
N LYS A 937 40.33 24.24 -1.28
CA LYS A 937 40.12 23.45 -0.03
C LYS A 937 39.66 24.31 1.15
N SER A 938 40.15 25.54 1.26
CA SER A 938 39.73 26.52 2.28
C SER A 938 38.25 26.87 2.17
N TYR A 939 37.78 27.14 0.95
CA TYR A 939 36.37 27.41 0.66
C TYR A 939 35.49 26.21 1.00
N ALA A 940 35.87 25.01 0.56
CA ALA A 940 35.12 23.78 0.85
C ALA A 940 35.00 23.53 2.36
N ILE A 941 36.07 23.76 3.14
CA ILE A 941 36.04 23.66 4.61
C ILE A 941 35.08 24.68 5.21
N GLN A 942 35.12 25.94 4.77
CA GLN A 942 34.24 26.98 5.28
C GLN A 942 32.77 26.70 4.96
N PHE A 943 32.49 26.23 3.74
CA PHE A 943 31.16 25.82 3.30
C PHE A 943 30.64 24.65 4.15
N LEU A 944 31.44 23.60 4.33
CA LEU A 944 31.10 22.46 5.19
C LEU A 944 30.96 22.86 6.67
N LYS A 945 31.72 23.85 7.17
CA LYS A 945 31.55 24.40 8.51
C LYS A 945 30.18 25.09 8.66
N ASN A 946 29.72 25.81 7.63
CA ASN A 946 28.37 26.39 7.64
C ASN A 946 27.29 25.29 7.67
N LEU A 947 27.40 24.28 6.80
CA LEU A 947 26.46 23.15 6.77
C LEU A 947 26.47 22.31 8.05
N TYR A 948 27.62 22.16 8.71
CA TYR A 948 27.72 21.46 10.01
C TYR A 948 27.13 22.28 11.17
N GLY A 949 27.18 23.61 11.06
CA GLY A 949 26.84 24.56 12.12
C GLY A 949 28.08 24.99 12.91
N GLN A 950 28.33 26.30 12.99
CA GLN A 950 29.53 26.85 13.61
C GLN A 950 29.67 26.45 15.08
N GLU A 951 28.60 26.59 15.87
CA GLU A 951 28.64 26.24 17.30
C GLU A 951 28.88 24.74 17.54
N LYS A 952 28.22 23.87 16.74
CA LYS A 952 28.41 22.42 16.81
C LYS A 952 29.86 22.06 16.48
N TRP A 953 30.43 22.71 15.47
CA TRP A 953 31.83 22.54 15.07
C TRP A 953 32.78 22.95 16.20
N ASP A 954 32.60 24.13 16.75
CA ASP A 954 33.48 24.68 17.78
C ASP A 954 33.38 23.86 19.09
N ARG A 955 32.20 23.32 19.40
CA ARG A 955 31.99 22.39 20.53
C ARG A 955 32.73 21.07 20.32
N TYR A 956 32.66 20.49 19.13
CA TYR A 956 33.40 19.27 18.76
C TYR A 956 34.92 19.49 18.91
N CYS A 957 35.42 20.64 18.47
CA CYS A 957 36.83 20.97 18.58
C CYS A 957 37.29 21.20 20.03
N ARG A 958 36.44 21.83 20.85
CA ARG A 958 36.70 22.01 22.29
C ARG A 958 36.77 20.69 23.05
N SER A 959 35.80 19.80 22.88
CA SER A 959 35.77 18.51 23.62
C SER A 959 36.96 17.62 23.30
N ARG A 960 37.41 17.60 22.04
CA ARG A 960 38.60 16.82 21.64
C ARG A 960 39.91 17.38 22.20
N SER A 961 39.96 18.69 22.44
CA SER A 961 41.14 19.33 23.04
C SER A 961 41.31 19.02 24.53
N GLN A 962 40.26 18.55 25.21
CA GLN A 962 40.28 18.16 26.63
C GLN A 962 40.64 16.68 26.86
N LEU A 963 40.45 15.81 25.85
CA LEU A 963 40.68 14.35 25.94
C LEU A 963 42.07 13.88 25.45
N GLY A 964 42.92 14.78 24.95
CA GLY A 964 44.22 14.44 24.37
C GLY A 964 45.41 14.92 25.21
N THR A 965 46.39 14.05 25.44
CA THR A 965 47.70 14.40 26.00
C THR A 965 48.39 15.47 25.14
N SER A 966 49.08 16.39 25.81
CA SER A 966 49.59 17.68 25.32
C SER A 966 50.62 17.66 24.17
N ARG A 967 50.93 16.50 23.55
CA ARG A 967 52.02 16.36 22.57
C ARG A 967 51.62 16.36 21.09
N ILE A 968 50.33 16.39 20.74
CA ILE A 968 49.88 16.57 19.33
C ILE A 968 49.17 17.93 19.17
N ARG A 969 49.82 18.99 19.65
CA ARG A 969 49.43 20.38 19.36
C ARG A 969 50.51 21.00 18.49
N ARG A 970 50.40 20.85 17.17
CA ARG A 970 50.78 21.84 16.15
C ARG A 970 50.53 21.28 14.73
N SER A 971 49.80 22.06 13.93
CA SER A 971 49.63 22.04 12.47
C SER A 971 48.39 21.44 11.79
N ARG A 972 47.51 20.65 12.43
CA ARG A 972 46.30 20.14 11.73
C ARG A 972 45.02 20.90 12.10
N PRO A 973 44.24 21.42 11.13
CA PRO A 973 42.95 22.06 11.40
C PRO A 973 42.00 21.04 12.05
N CYS A 974 41.29 21.47 13.09
CA CYS A 974 40.28 20.63 13.72
C CYS A 974 39.10 20.42 12.75
N LEU A 975 38.94 19.18 12.28
CA LEU A 975 37.89 18.76 11.36
C LEU A 975 37.04 17.67 12.03
N PRO A 976 35.71 17.84 12.12
CA PRO A 976 34.79 16.76 12.46
C PRO A 976 35.00 15.53 11.57
N SER A 977 34.81 14.34 12.13
CA SER A 977 35.02 13.07 11.41
C SER A 977 34.21 12.99 10.10
N ASN A 978 32.95 13.43 10.12
CA ASN A 978 32.08 13.44 8.94
C ASN A 978 32.59 14.40 7.87
N VAL A 979 33.07 15.58 8.26
CA VAL A 979 33.61 16.59 7.34
C VAL A 979 34.92 16.11 6.73
N ARG A 980 35.79 15.45 7.52
CA ARG A 980 36.98 14.80 7.00
C ARG A 980 36.63 13.73 5.96
N ARG A 981 35.61 12.91 6.19
CA ARG A 981 35.16 11.90 5.22
C ARG A 981 34.69 12.53 3.91
N ILE A 982 33.95 13.64 3.98
CA ILE A 982 33.51 14.39 2.79
C ILE A 982 34.71 15.01 2.05
N LEU A 983 35.67 15.59 2.77
CA LEU A 983 36.86 16.17 2.15
C LEU A 983 37.78 15.12 1.51
N ASN A 984 37.81 13.89 2.04
CA ASN A 984 38.56 12.79 1.42
C ASN A 984 38.00 12.41 0.04
N PHE A 985 36.78 12.81 -0.32
CA PHE A 985 36.25 12.60 -1.67
C PHE A 985 37.00 13.42 -2.73
N ARG A 986 37.62 14.53 -2.36
CA ARG A 986 38.45 15.35 -3.27
C ARG A 986 39.61 14.56 -3.86
N GLU A 987 40.16 13.62 -3.10
CA GLU A 987 41.26 12.76 -3.53
C GLU A 987 40.79 11.60 -4.42
N LYS A 988 39.47 11.35 -4.50
CA LYS A 988 38.88 10.16 -5.14
C LYS A 988 37.95 10.47 -6.33
N ALA A 989 37.68 11.73 -6.60
CA ALA A 989 36.64 12.14 -7.57
C ALA A 989 37.12 12.16 -9.03
N ALA A 990 38.42 11.99 -9.30
CA ALA A 990 38.96 11.95 -10.65
C ALA A 990 38.72 10.58 -11.30
N SER A 991 38.00 10.58 -12.45
CA SER A 991 37.76 9.43 -13.34
C SER A 991 37.40 8.11 -12.63
N LEU A 992 36.24 8.09 -11.96
CA LEU A 992 35.68 6.84 -11.44
C LEU A 992 34.97 6.08 -12.55
N GLU A 993 35.18 4.76 -12.60
CA GLU A 993 34.37 3.83 -13.38
C GLU A 993 32.88 3.97 -13.04
N PRO A 994 31.94 3.69 -13.98
CA PRO A 994 30.51 3.93 -13.78
C PRO A 994 29.94 3.36 -12.47
N ARG A 995 30.29 2.12 -12.12
CA ARG A 995 29.87 1.46 -10.88
C ARG A 995 30.38 2.18 -9.63
N GLU A 996 31.65 2.56 -9.62
CA GLU A 996 32.25 3.28 -8.50
C GLU A 996 31.71 4.72 -8.39
N PHE A 997 31.31 5.33 -9.50
CA PHE A 997 30.63 6.62 -9.49
C PHE A 997 29.26 6.56 -8.80
N VAL A 998 28.45 5.52 -9.06
CA VAL A 998 27.16 5.31 -8.36
C VAL A 998 27.37 5.12 -6.85
N LYS A 999 28.35 4.28 -6.46
CA LYS A 999 28.75 4.10 -5.04
C LYS A 999 29.24 5.38 -4.40
N PHE A 1000 30.01 6.17 -5.14
CA PHE A 1000 30.48 7.48 -4.71
C PHE A 1000 29.33 8.43 -4.42
N GLN A 1001 28.37 8.57 -5.34
CA GLN A 1001 27.20 9.42 -5.15
C GLN A 1001 26.35 8.98 -3.96
N ASN A 1002 26.11 7.67 -3.79
CA ASN A 1002 25.39 7.16 -2.61
C ASN A 1002 26.09 7.54 -1.29
N LYS A 1003 27.43 7.39 -1.23
CA LYS A 1003 28.23 7.79 -0.07
C LYS A 1003 28.20 9.30 0.18
N VAL A 1004 28.23 10.12 -0.87
CA VAL A 1004 28.11 11.58 -0.79
C VAL A 1004 26.79 11.95 -0.12
N VAL A 1005 25.66 11.50 -0.68
CA VAL A 1005 24.32 11.80 -0.15
C VAL A 1005 24.18 11.30 1.29
N THR A 1006 24.61 10.06 1.55
CA THR A 1006 24.55 9.45 2.90
C THR A 1006 25.35 10.28 3.92
N TYR A 1007 26.58 10.68 3.61
CA TYR A 1007 27.41 11.44 4.55
C TYR A 1007 26.95 12.88 4.74
N LEU A 1008 26.35 13.51 3.72
CA LEU A 1008 25.75 14.83 3.87
C LEU A 1008 24.54 14.76 4.82
N LEU A 1009 23.59 13.85 4.60
CA LEU A 1009 22.34 13.76 5.37
C LEU A 1009 22.49 13.12 6.76
N GLU A 1010 23.47 12.23 6.96
CA GLU A 1010 23.75 11.64 8.27
C GLU A 1010 24.76 12.46 9.08
N GLY A 1011 25.63 13.22 8.41
CA GLY A 1011 26.81 13.82 9.03
C GLY A 1011 26.73 15.31 9.30
N LEU A 1012 25.86 16.04 8.59
CA LEU A 1012 25.70 17.50 8.66
C LEU A 1012 24.28 17.89 9.11
N ASP A 1013 23.98 19.19 9.14
CA ASP A 1013 22.64 19.69 9.44
C ASP A 1013 21.69 19.47 8.24
N ARG A 1014 20.74 18.53 8.39
CA ARG A 1014 19.87 18.06 7.30
C ARG A 1014 19.10 19.18 6.62
N LYS A 1015 18.57 20.12 7.40
CA LYS A 1015 17.81 21.26 6.89
C LYS A 1015 18.66 22.12 5.95
N LYS A 1016 19.91 22.39 6.34
CA LYS A 1016 20.86 23.11 5.48
C LYS A 1016 21.28 22.33 4.25
N VAL A 1017 21.44 21.01 4.37
CA VAL A 1017 21.78 20.14 3.23
C VAL A 1017 20.63 20.08 2.22
N ILE A 1018 19.40 19.88 2.68
CA ILE A 1018 18.20 19.89 1.82
C ILE A 1018 18.02 21.25 1.15
N GLY A 1019 18.23 22.34 1.89
CA GLY A 1019 18.26 23.69 1.33
C GLY A 1019 19.34 23.88 0.26
N TRP A 1020 20.49 23.22 0.38
CA TRP A 1020 21.55 23.24 -0.64
C TRP A 1020 21.19 22.40 -1.87
N ILE A 1021 20.64 21.19 -1.71
CA ILE A 1021 20.19 20.37 -2.85
C ILE A 1021 19.19 21.15 -3.73
N SER A 1022 18.43 22.07 -3.12
CA SER A 1022 17.45 22.94 -3.76
C SER A 1022 16.18 22.22 -4.20
N HIS A 1023 15.08 22.97 -4.29
CA HIS A 1023 13.76 22.49 -4.75
C HIS A 1023 13.75 22.04 -6.23
N ARG A 1024 14.80 22.36 -6.99
CA ARG A 1024 14.95 21.97 -8.40
C ARG A 1024 15.53 20.56 -8.57
N ASN A 1025 16.42 20.13 -7.66
CA ASN A 1025 17.10 18.84 -7.75
C ASN A 1025 16.57 17.84 -6.70
N LEU A 1026 15.42 18.15 -6.09
CA LEU A 1026 14.79 17.34 -5.07
C LEU A 1026 13.30 17.23 -5.34
N PHE A 1027 12.73 16.04 -5.11
CA PHE A 1027 11.31 15.84 -4.91
C PHE A 1027 11.08 15.08 -3.60
N SER A 1028 10.09 15.49 -2.80
CA SER A 1028 9.75 14.80 -1.55
C SER A 1028 8.26 14.74 -1.29
N SER A 1029 7.83 13.63 -0.68
CA SER A 1029 6.47 13.43 -0.19
C SER A 1029 6.46 12.49 1.02
N THR A 1030 5.53 12.71 1.94
CA THR A 1030 5.25 11.83 3.07
C THR A 1030 3.95 11.08 2.86
N ARG A 1031 3.96 9.77 3.06
CA ARG A 1031 2.77 8.92 3.15
C ARG A 1031 2.60 8.42 4.58
N VAL A 1032 1.37 8.45 5.08
CA VAL A 1032 0.99 7.89 6.39
C VAL A 1032 -0.10 6.87 6.16
N THR A 1033 0.16 5.63 6.58
CA THR A 1033 -0.82 4.55 6.57
C THR A 1033 -1.03 3.97 7.97
N GLY A 1034 -2.20 3.41 8.23
CA GLY A 1034 -2.48 2.70 9.49
C GLY A 1034 -3.95 2.63 9.84
N PHE A 1035 -4.29 1.86 10.87
CA PHE A 1035 -5.66 1.70 11.35
C PHE A 1035 -5.94 2.63 12.51
N LYS A 1036 -6.93 3.49 12.37
CA LYS A 1036 -7.24 4.50 13.35
C LYS A 1036 -8.44 4.07 14.17
N GLU A 1037 -8.21 3.83 15.46
CA GLU A 1037 -9.29 3.49 16.40
C GLU A 1037 -10.28 4.67 16.47
N GLN A 1038 -11.58 4.36 16.58
CA GLN A 1038 -12.65 5.36 16.73
C GLN A 1038 -12.76 6.35 15.55
N ALA A 1039 -12.26 5.97 14.37
CA ALA A 1039 -12.41 6.74 13.14
C ALA A 1039 -13.44 6.10 12.23
N GLU A 1040 -14.35 6.91 11.69
CA GLU A 1040 -15.43 6.45 10.79
C GLU A 1040 -14.93 5.65 9.57
N LYS A 1041 -13.73 5.96 9.07
CA LYS A 1041 -13.10 5.21 7.95
C LYS A 1041 -12.25 4.02 8.40
N GLY A 1042 -11.84 3.99 9.67
CA GLY A 1042 -10.95 3.01 10.33
C GLY A 1042 -9.56 2.75 9.72
N TYR A 1043 -9.34 2.96 8.41
CA TYR A 1043 -8.01 2.96 7.77
C TYR A 1043 -7.66 4.36 7.27
N VAL A 1044 -6.40 4.74 7.48
CA VAL A 1044 -5.81 5.98 7.00
C VAL A 1044 -4.84 5.63 5.88
N ASP A 1045 -5.00 6.29 4.74
CA ASP A 1045 -3.98 6.40 3.69
C ASP A 1045 -3.89 7.87 3.28
N TYR A 1046 -2.89 8.54 3.81
CA TYR A 1046 -2.69 9.98 3.66
C TYR A 1046 -1.38 10.23 2.92
N ILE A 1047 -1.42 11.09 1.91
CA ILE A 1047 -0.23 11.60 1.22
C ILE A 1047 -0.16 13.11 1.44
N SER A 1048 0.99 13.58 1.88
CA SER A 1048 1.28 14.99 2.20
C SER A 1048 1.36 15.87 0.94
N ASN A 1049 1.49 17.17 1.16
CA ASN A 1049 1.95 18.05 0.09
C ASN A 1049 3.36 17.62 -0.36
N THR A 1050 3.78 17.97 -1.57
CA THR A 1050 5.14 17.67 -2.04
C THR A 1050 6.08 18.84 -1.80
N PHE A 1051 7.35 18.56 -1.58
CA PHE A 1051 8.42 19.56 -1.62
C PHE A 1051 9.30 19.34 -2.85
N GLY A 1052 9.64 20.42 -3.54
CA GLY A 1052 10.43 20.38 -4.77
C GLY A 1052 9.65 19.90 -6.00
N THR A 1053 10.36 19.65 -7.09
CA THR A 1053 9.77 19.41 -8.42
C THR A 1053 10.06 18.00 -8.89
N TYR A 1054 9.03 17.25 -9.29
CA TYR A 1054 9.22 15.92 -9.86
C TYR A 1054 9.73 16.04 -11.29
N ASN A 1055 10.96 15.58 -11.52
CA ASN A 1055 11.55 15.54 -12.85
C ASN A 1055 10.98 14.34 -13.63
N ARG A 1056 10.16 14.61 -14.66
CA ARG A 1056 9.54 13.55 -15.48
C ARG A 1056 10.55 12.74 -16.29
N THR A 1057 11.71 13.33 -16.63
CA THR A 1057 12.78 12.66 -17.39
C THR A 1057 13.42 11.55 -16.58
N TYR A 1058 13.76 11.82 -15.31
CA TYR A 1058 14.39 10.82 -14.44
C TYR A 1058 13.39 9.99 -13.63
N GLY A 1059 12.17 10.50 -13.45
CA GLY A 1059 11.12 9.84 -12.68
C GLY A 1059 11.54 9.59 -11.22
N THR A 1060 11.29 8.38 -10.72
CA THR A 1060 11.75 7.90 -9.41
C THR A 1060 13.08 7.16 -9.46
N GLY A 1061 13.66 6.99 -10.66
CA GLY A 1061 14.87 6.25 -10.94
C GLY A 1061 14.70 5.23 -12.07
N VAL A 1062 15.82 4.78 -12.63
CA VAL A 1062 15.86 3.92 -13.83
C VAL A 1062 15.24 2.53 -13.60
N PHE A 1063 15.30 1.99 -12.37
CA PHE A 1063 14.72 0.69 -12.06
C PHE A 1063 13.19 0.74 -12.13
N ASP A 1064 12.58 1.81 -11.59
CA ASP A 1064 11.12 1.98 -11.64
C ASP A 1064 10.64 2.26 -13.07
N GLN A 1065 11.43 2.99 -13.88
CA GLN A 1065 11.13 3.20 -15.30
C GLN A 1065 11.11 1.89 -16.08
N ILE A 1066 12.14 1.05 -15.92
CA ILE A 1066 12.24 -0.23 -16.61
C ILE A 1066 11.14 -1.19 -16.13
N SER A 1067 10.90 -1.23 -14.82
CA SER A 1067 9.80 -2.00 -14.23
C SER A 1067 8.44 -1.64 -14.84
N ALA A 1068 8.15 -0.33 -15.02
CA ALA A 1068 6.90 0.12 -15.62
C ALA A 1068 6.80 -0.21 -17.12
N VAL A 1069 7.90 -0.14 -17.86
CA VAL A 1069 7.94 -0.44 -19.31
C VAL A 1069 7.79 -1.94 -19.59
N LEU A 1070 8.50 -2.78 -18.83
CA LEU A 1070 8.48 -4.23 -19.03
C LEU A 1070 7.33 -4.92 -18.28
N GLY A 1071 6.64 -4.19 -17.39
CA GLY A 1071 5.63 -4.75 -16.49
C GLY A 1071 6.23 -5.85 -15.62
N ILE A 1072 7.37 -5.57 -14.99
CA ILE A 1072 8.09 -6.48 -14.08
C ILE A 1072 8.05 -5.87 -12.69
N SER A 1073 7.85 -6.66 -11.65
CA SER A 1073 7.85 -6.15 -10.27
C SER A 1073 9.19 -5.50 -9.89
N PRO A 1074 9.19 -4.28 -9.30
CA PRO A 1074 10.40 -3.68 -8.76
C PRO A 1074 11.06 -4.50 -7.63
N TYR A 1075 10.29 -5.40 -7.00
CA TYR A 1075 10.79 -6.31 -5.97
C TYR A 1075 11.81 -7.29 -6.55
N ASP A 1076 11.50 -7.86 -7.72
CA ASP A 1076 12.35 -8.83 -8.41
C ASP A 1076 13.55 -8.12 -9.05
N LEU A 1077 13.33 -6.94 -9.65
CA LEU A 1077 14.39 -6.16 -10.29
C LEU A 1077 15.45 -5.65 -9.31
N ARG A 1078 15.08 -5.31 -8.07
CA ARG A 1078 16.02 -4.84 -7.04
C ARG A 1078 16.52 -5.96 -6.12
N ALA A 1079 16.11 -7.21 -6.34
CA ALA A 1079 16.39 -8.35 -5.48
C ALA A 1079 16.08 -8.04 -3.99
N LEU A 1080 14.89 -7.48 -3.72
CA LEU A 1080 14.52 -7.01 -2.37
C LEU A 1080 14.43 -8.14 -1.34
N ASN A 1081 14.31 -9.40 -1.77
CA ASN A 1081 14.43 -10.60 -0.93
C ASN A 1081 15.75 -10.68 -0.13
N TYR A 1082 16.83 -10.03 -0.58
CA TYR A 1082 18.08 -9.95 0.16
C TYR A 1082 18.06 -8.90 1.27
N THR A 1083 17.11 -7.97 1.24
CA THR A 1083 16.98 -6.90 2.23
C THR A 1083 16.03 -7.33 3.36
N PRO A 1084 16.50 -7.51 4.61
CA PRO A 1084 15.64 -8.04 5.67
C PRO A 1084 14.39 -7.18 5.91
N GLY A 1085 13.19 -7.74 5.87
CA GLY A 1085 11.95 -7.04 6.26
C GLY A 1085 11.59 -5.81 5.41
N LEU A 1086 11.96 -5.80 4.12
CA LEU A 1086 11.43 -4.88 3.10
C LEU A 1086 10.49 -5.59 2.13
#